data_AF-A0A0C3FYS9-F1
#
_entry.id   AF-A0A0C3FYS9-F1
#
_cell.length_a   1.000
_cell.length_b   1.000
_cell.length_c   1.000
_cell.angle_alpha   90.00
_cell.angle_beta   90.00
_cell.angle_gamma   90.00
#
_symmetry.space_group_name_H-M   'P 1'
#
loop_
_entity.id
_entity.type
_entity.pdbx_description
1 polymer ?
#
loop_
_entity_poly.entity_id
_entity_poly.type
_entity_poly.pdbx_seq_one_letter_code
_entity_poly.pdbx_strand_id
1 'polypeptide(L)'
;MPRKPSWDWKARGCAEVSENYSVPFAVKEYLQNQVGQILKEKMIREWSDWRREDLRNSTPKERKDRKNRLVQTFPGLLTGPHGALVKRSKDWEPIYILSGIVPRAELVWSHYKTDITICTVMWKHSSTGMTGFSFFNNHLDRHASFSTFVMDGASTSRQNLWAIGEKGKGFVLATQYLYEEVEKNMNKLDAALDSPTKSSSPKPKVSFRVGNKIGELAWRKSRYEDEEDLLRVTMDDLSPVTIEEFMRRRAPNKDDESDDENDDSDDMYLTYPTPVTGEKLKKATKSLIGIYKRRFTQQLAMKDKSVSEAHDPSDEESLVTPDEVSITVLELSVDLQPEYAFSGIYGVIQQAKSWRVPGTSFQFFKPDDQPVFYNRDQLVISGPPMNILGINYHGDLTITADRVGIVMSPRSDRYQRYLGALGDATDEAFRTMPDLAIQLACDMLTDEGQGVGTLTHQLNLADDAHGEEYRTAFIAAWKILDPELSPDGILYPCKSEKQDMNLIKELGMVPVPVKSDRIRTILSDAGAFKDIYHYCRELLTTAYPSAKVVPGFERLRRAITSLLPSVDSSSIILRDYKFSYPKVGWDKKHNTFSVPIPDKCEFHLENDCLCWVGPCLSLAISNWAEDDHEGVEEPTQSAIWRVFMSAMDGVVDMKEHRFEPAVEPNVNSSDSFDGDYGMGDDSGNDEDEDGEQSPSPGIYRSRSHSPRVLQVSGEPSGSDSSREVSAAAAISPTPRSSSTTPGPTVRDEAPRTPQESPTTTARSARLVIPENHSFIAHMNGLQATFDQEVKRANDAEAQLEALRTKLIEEQTTNLARQSLIETKNRQVVMLQGQLAKLQPFLDGLREQLEPTRAIIDGISRHGEGDKRQREEDGGDENSRGEGSSKRLRWQYYHAPTF
;
A
#
# COMPACT_ATOMS: atom_id res chain seq x y z
N MET A 1 -9.05 40.71 -28.78
CA MET A 1 -8.05 39.61 -28.75
C MET A 1 -8.84 38.34 -29.01
N PRO A 2 -8.30 37.33 -29.72
CA PRO A 2 -8.94 36.00 -29.74
C PRO A 2 -9.18 35.55 -28.29
N ARG A 3 -10.28 34.85 -28.06
CA ARG A 3 -10.63 34.36 -26.73
C ARG A 3 -9.53 33.40 -26.28
N LYS A 4 -8.96 33.63 -25.10
CA LYS A 4 -7.96 32.71 -24.53
C LYS A 4 -8.64 31.35 -24.33
N PRO A 5 -8.01 30.22 -24.71
CA PRO A 5 -8.52 28.89 -24.38
C PRO A 5 -8.71 28.75 -22.87
N SER A 6 -9.83 28.16 -22.46
CA SER A 6 -10.19 27.99 -21.06
C SER A 6 -10.89 26.67 -20.81
N TRP A 7 -10.66 26.09 -19.64
CA TRP A 7 -11.27 24.84 -19.20
C TRP A 7 -11.93 25.07 -17.84
N ASP A 8 -13.14 24.56 -17.69
CA ASP A 8 -13.90 24.60 -16.45
C ASP A 8 -13.68 23.28 -15.71
N TRP A 9 -13.36 23.36 -14.43
CA TRP A 9 -13.14 22.24 -13.53
C TRP A 9 -14.35 22.07 -12.61
N LYS A 10 -14.14 21.54 -11.39
CA LYS A 10 -15.22 21.24 -10.46
C LYS A 10 -15.65 22.48 -9.69
N ALA A 11 -16.83 22.37 -9.08
CA ALA A 11 -17.32 23.35 -8.11
C ALA A 11 -16.47 23.34 -6.84
N ARG A 12 -16.53 24.46 -6.11
CA ARG A 12 -15.83 24.65 -4.84
C ARG A 12 -16.25 23.60 -3.80
N GLY A 13 -15.28 22.98 -3.12
CA GLY A 13 -15.54 22.07 -2.00
C GLY A 13 -16.22 20.75 -2.39
N CYS A 14 -16.18 20.35 -3.66
CA CYS A 14 -16.76 19.09 -4.09
C CYS A 14 -16.15 17.89 -3.34
N ALA A 15 -16.94 16.84 -3.07
CA ALA A 15 -16.52 15.68 -2.27
C ALA A 15 -15.21 15.03 -2.75
N GLU A 16 -15.00 14.98 -4.08
CA GLU A 16 -13.76 14.46 -4.67
C GLU A 16 -12.50 15.19 -4.19
N VAL A 17 -12.62 16.50 -3.90
CA VAL A 17 -11.53 17.35 -3.39
C VAL A 17 -11.54 17.40 -1.86
N SER A 18 -12.69 17.68 -1.25
CA SER A 18 -12.77 17.99 0.19
C SER A 18 -12.57 16.78 1.10
N GLU A 19 -12.98 15.59 0.67
CA GLU A 19 -12.87 14.37 1.49
C GLU A 19 -11.53 13.64 1.29
N ASN A 20 -10.95 13.75 0.09
CA ASN A 20 -9.83 12.91 -0.33
C ASN A 20 -8.52 13.65 -0.54
N TYR A 21 -8.49 14.99 -0.51
CA TYR A 21 -7.24 15.73 -0.68
C TYR A 21 -6.79 16.39 0.60
N SER A 22 -5.48 16.31 0.81
CA SER A 22 -4.74 17.00 1.85
C SER A 22 -3.49 17.62 1.22
N VAL A 23 -2.83 18.56 1.90
CA VAL A 23 -1.57 19.15 1.39
C VAL A 23 -0.55 18.06 1.02
N PRO A 24 -0.28 17.03 1.86
CA PRO A 24 0.65 15.96 1.51
C PRO A 24 0.26 15.21 0.24
N PHE A 25 -1.04 14.92 0.06
CA PHE A 25 -1.52 14.21 -1.13
C PHE A 25 -1.46 15.09 -2.39
N ALA A 26 -1.76 16.38 -2.30
CA ALA A 26 -1.65 17.30 -3.43
C ALA A 26 -0.18 17.50 -3.85
N VAL A 27 0.74 17.65 -2.89
CA VAL A 27 2.19 17.72 -3.14
C VAL A 27 2.68 16.41 -3.79
N LYS A 28 2.21 15.25 -3.30
CA LYS A 28 2.48 13.95 -3.90
C LYS A 28 2.07 13.90 -5.37
N GLU A 29 0.86 14.35 -5.73
CA GLU A 29 0.40 14.33 -7.12
C GLU A 29 1.27 15.17 -8.07
N TYR A 30 1.83 16.30 -7.60
CA TYR A 30 2.78 17.08 -8.41
C TYR A 30 4.13 16.38 -8.58
N LEU A 31 4.68 15.84 -7.49
CA LEU A 31 5.94 15.10 -7.52
C LEU A 31 5.82 13.81 -8.34
N GLN A 32 4.69 13.12 -8.26
CA GLN A 32 4.44 11.89 -9.00
C GLN A 32 4.42 12.10 -10.51
N ASN A 33 4.00 13.26 -11.00
CA ASN A 33 4.12 13.59 -12.42
C ASN A 33 5.59 13.73 -12.86
N GLN A 34 6.45 14.24 -11.98
CA GLN A 34 7.90 14.34 -12.22
C GLN A 34 8.57 12.97 -12.17
N VAL A 35 8.31 12.19 -11.11
CA VAL A 35 8.82 10.82 -10.93
C VAL A 35 8.32 9.92 -12.05
N GLY A 36 7.05 10.04 -12.44
CA GLY A 36 6.47 9.29 -13.55
C GLY A 36 7.25 9.49 -14.85
N GLN A 37 7.77 10.69 -15.13
CA GLN A 37 8.63 10.90 -16.30
C GLN A 37 9.96 10.13 -16.18
N ILE A 38 10.58 10.15 -15.00
CA ILE A 38 11.81 9.38 -14.72
C ILE A 38 11.58 7.88 -14.93
N LEU A 39 10.52 7.32 -14.33
CA LEU A 39 10.19 5.89 -14.43
C LEU A 39 10.00 5.47 -15.90
N LYS A 40 9.30 6.30 -16.68
CA LYS A 40 9.07 6.08 -18.11
C LYS A 40 10.37 6.08 -18.92
N GLU A 41 11.23 7.07 -18.71
CA GLU A 41 12.44 7.22 -19.50
C GLU A 41 13.55 6.23 -19.09
N LYS A 42 13.63 5.84 -17.82
CA LYS A 42 14.58 4.84 -17.30
C LYS A 42 14.10 3.39 -17.47
N MET A 43 12.81 3.16 -17.73
CA MET A 43 12.19 1.82 -17.72
C MET A 43 12.37 1.06 -16.40
N ILE A 44 12.17 1.76 -15.30
CA ILE A 44 12.23 1.17 -13.96
C ILE A 44 10.88 1.35 -13.27
N ARG A 45 10.61 0.50 -12.28
CA ARG A 45 9.34 0.52 -11.53
C ARG A 45 9.37 1.41 -10.30
N GLU A 46 10.57 1.71 -9.81
CA GLU A 46 10.80 2.50 -8.61
C GLU A 46 11.94 3.49 -8.82
N TRP A 47 11.82 4.66 -8.21
CA TRP A 47 12.88 5.66 -8.18
C TRP A 47 12.76 6.47 -6.90
N SER A 48 13.84 6.49 -6.12
CA SER A 48 13.89 7.12 -4.80
C SER A 48 15.20 7.87 -4.56
N ASP A 49 15.95 8.21 -5.63
CA ASP A 49 17.25 8.91 -5.57
C ASP A 49 17.08 10.42 -5.32
N TRP A 50 16.39 10.75 -4.23
CA TRP A 50 16.13 12.11 -3.81
C TRP A 50 17.30 12.71 -3.05
N ARG A 51 17.76 13.88 -3.48
CA ARG A 51 18.63 14.75 -2.67
C ARG A 51 17.78 15.73 -1.87
N ARG A 52 17.94 15.70 -0.55
CA ARG A 52 17.21 16.53 0.42
C ARG A 52 18.15 17.57 1.03
N GLU A 53 17.71 18.82 1.12
CA GLU A 53 18.41 19.89 1.83
C GLU A 53 17.42 20.61 2.75
N ASP A 54 17.61 20.49 4.06
CA ASP A 54 16.83 21.21 5.07
C ASP A 54 17.59 22.47 5.50
N LEU A 55 16.93 23.63 5.32
CA LEU A 55 17.50 24.96 5.58
C LEU A 55 16.79 25.68 6.73
N ARG A 56 15.94 24.99 7.50
CA ARG A 56 15.25 25.59 8.66
C ARG A 56 16.23 26.12 9.70
N ASN A 57 17.36 25.41 9.88
CA ASN A 57 18.44 25.79 10.79
C ASN A 57 19.52 26.68 10.16
N SER A 58 19.39 27.02 8.87
CA SER A 58 20.33 27.89 8.17
C SER A 58 20.05 29.37 8.43
N THR A 59 21.09 30.19 8.31
CA THR A 59 20.96 31.65 8.42
C THR A 59 20.21 32.26 7.23
N PRO A 60 19.55 33.42 7.38
CA PRO A 60 18.88 34.11 6.27
C PRO A 60 19.82 34.39 5.08
N LYS A 61 21.10 34.70 5.36
CA LYS A 61 22.12 34.92 4.33
C LYS A 61 22.35 33.65 3.50
N GLU A 62 22.53 32.50 4.14
CA GLU A 62 22.71 31.21 3.46
C GLU A 62 21.49 30.83 2.63
N ARG A 63 20.28 31.07 3.17
CA ARG A 63 19.03 30.82 2.44
C ARG A 63 18.90 31.70 1.19
N LYS A 64 19.27 32.99 1.29
CA LYS A 64 19.31 33.91 0.15
C LYS A 64 20.35 33.49 -0.90
N ASP A 65 21.55 33.11 -0.47
CA ASP A 65 22.59 32.62 -1.38
C ASP A 65 22.17 31.30 -2.05
N ARG A 66 21.46 30.44 -1.32
CA ARG A 66 20.88 29.21 -1.89
C ARG A 66 19.79 29.51 -2.91
N LYS A 67 18.90 30.47 -2.64
CA LYS A 67 17.90 30.95 -3.60
C LYS A 67 18.53 31.43 -4.90
N ASN A 68 19.62 32.22 -4.82
CA ASN A 68 20.34 32.67 -6.00
C ASN A 68 20.93 31.50 -6.80
N ARG A 69 21.52 30.51 -6.12
CA ARG A 69 22.03 29.29 -6.75
C ARG A 69 20.91 28.48 -7.41
N LEU A 70 19.75 28.34 -6.78
CA LEU A 70 18.59 27.65 -7.35
C LEU A 70 18.16 28.27 -8.68
N VAL A 71 18.12 29.61 -8.76
CA VAL A 71 17.79 30.33 -10.00
C VAL A 71 18.85 30.13 -11.08
N GLN A 72 20.13 29.99 -10.71
CA GLN A 72 21.20 29.72 -11.66
C GLN A 72 21.16 28.28 -12.17
N THR A 73 20.92 27.31 -11.29
CA THR A 73 20.85 25.89 -11.63
C THR A 73 19.57 25.53 -12.38
N PHE A 74 18.45 26.17 -12.03
CA PHE A 74 17.13 25.93 -12.60
C PHE A 74 16.49 27.25 -13.07
N PRO A 75 16.91 27.81 -14.23
CA PRO A 75 16.44 29.12 -14.69
C PRO A 75 14.92 29.22 -14.80
N GLY A 76 14.26 28.13 -15.21
CA GLY A 76 12.81 28.02 -15.34
C GLY A 76 12.03 27.82 -14.04
N LEU A 77 12.67 27.58 -12.89
CA LEU A 77 12.01 27.28 -11.60
C LEU A 77 11.15 28.45 -11.12
N LEU A 78 11.72 29.66 -11.04
CA LEU A 78 11.06 30.86 -10.54
C LEU A 78 10.55 31.77 -11.66
N THR A 79 9.77 31.18 -12.56
CA THR A 79 9.17 31.86 -13.71
C THR A 79 7.65 31.79 -13.66
N GLY A 80 6.96 32.60 -14.48
CA GLY A 80 5.52 32.78 -14.39
C GLY A 80 5.12 33.83 -13.34
N PRO A 81 3.82 34.10 -13.15
CA PRO A 81 3.34 35.20 -12.33
C PRO A 81 3.80 35.10 -10.87
N HIS A 82 3.63 33.93 -10.25
CA HIS A 82 3.98 33.72 -8.84
C HIS A 82 5.46 33.35 -8.65
N GLY A 83 6.07 32.59 -9.57
CA GLY A 83 7.51 32.31 -9.52
C GLY A 83 8.35 33.59 -9.60
N ALA A 84 7.99 34.53 -10.49
CA ALA A 84 8.66 35.82 -10.60
C ALA A 84 8.49 36.69 -9.33
N LEU A 85 7.35 36.57 -8.63
CA LEU A 85 7.14 37.22 -7.34
C LEU A 85 8.13 36.69 -6.30
N VAL A 86 8.26 35.37 -6.18
CA VAL A 86 9.26 34.74 -5.29
C VAL A 86 10.66 35.22 -5.65
N LYS A 87 11.05 35.20 -6.94
CA LYS A 87 12.39 35.63 -7.39
C LYS A 87 12.73 37.07 -6.97
N ARG A 88 11.77 38.00 -7.09
CA ARG A 88 11.96 39.43 -6.78
C ARG A 88 11.85 39.76 -5.31
N SER A 89 10.98 39.07 -4.59
CA SER A 89 10.80 39.28 -3.15
C SER A 89 12.06 38.84 -2.40
N LYS A 90 12.46 39.62 -1.39
CA LYS A 90 13.51 39.23 -0.46
C LYS A 90 12.96 38.37 0.68
N ASP A 91 11.65 38.38 0.87
CA ASP A 91 10.99 37.82 2.04
C ASP A 91 10.70 36.33 1.90
N TRP A 92 10.54 35.84 0.66
CA TRP A 92 10.42 34.41 0.38
C TRP A 92 11.79 33.73 0.37
N GLU A 93 12.06 32.92 1.37
CA GLU A 93 13.30 32.19 1.57
C GLU A 93 13.07 30.67 1.47
N PRO A 94 13.98 29.89 0.88
CA PRO A 94 13.84 28.44 0.80
C PRO A 94 14.09 27.81 2.18
N ILE A 95 13.19 26.95 2.64
CA ILE A 95 13.34 26.23 3.92
C ILE A 95 13.61 24.75 3.75
N TYR A 96 13.19 24.16 2.63
CA TYR A 96 13.43 22.76 2.32
C TYR A 96 13.50 22.56 0.81
N ILE A 97 14.48 21.79 0.33
CA ILE A 97 14.70 21.54 -1.09
C ILE A 97 14.77 20.03 -1.32
N LEU A 98 13.99 19.57 -2.29
CA LEU A 98 14.00 18.23 -2.82
C LEU A 98 14.47 18.31 -4.28
N SER A 99 15.48 17.53 -4.66
CA SER A 99 15.98 17.53 -6.04
C SER A 99 16.41 16.15 -6.50
N GLY A 100 16.36 15.92 -7.80
CA GLY A 100 16.79 14.69 -8.45
C GLY A 100 17.41 15.01 -9.81
N ILE A 101 18.48 14.30 -10.15
CA ILE A 101 19.13 14.40 -11.46
C ILE A 101 19.31 12.99 -11.99
N VAL A 102 18.77 12.71 -13.17
CA VAL A 102 19.01 11.46 -13.88
C VAL A 102 19.88 11.75 -15.10
N PRO A 103 21.14 11.27 -15.10
CA PRO A 103 22.04 11.47 -16.22
C PRO A 103 21.44 10.96 -17.53
N ARG A 104 21.67 11.68 -18.62
CA ARG A 104 21.20 11.32 -19.95
C ARG A 104 21.59 9.90 -20.35
N ALA A 105 22.74 9.43 -19.91
CA ALA A 105 23.25 8.08 -20.18
C ALA A 105 22.37 6.96 -19.60
N GLU A 106 21.56 7.24 -18.58
CA GLU A 106 20.65 6.28 -17.94
C GLU A 106 19.25 6.28 -18.56
N LEU A 107 18.97 7.22 -19.47
CA LEU A 107 17.66 7.36 -20.10
C LEU A 107 17.59 6.51 -21.37
N VAL A 108 16.79 5.44 -21.31
CA VAL A 108 16.67 4.42 -22.37
C VAL A 108 15.88 4.96 -23.55
N TRP A 109 14.72 5.60 -23.30
CA TRP A 109 13.78 6.06 -24.35
C TRP A 109 13.63 7.58 -24.44
N SER A 110 14.62 8.33 -23.96
CA SER A 110 14.56 9.79 -24.00
C SER A 110 14.89 10.34 -25.39
N HIS A 111 14.01 11.22 -25.89
CA HIS A 111 14.28 12.03 -27.09
C HIS A 111 15.09 13.28 -26.78
N TYR A 112 15.27 13.60 -25.49
CA TYR A 112 16.07 14.72 -25.03
C TYR A 112 17.57 14.41 -25.14
N LYS A 113 18.38 15.45 -25.18
CA LYS A 113 19.87 15.35 -25.17
C LYS A 113 20.47 15.78 -23.82
N THR A 114 19.62 16.15 -22.88
CA THR A 114 19.96 16.66 -21.56
C THR A 114 19.60 15.65 -20.48
N ASP A 115 20.15 15.86 -19.29
CA ASP A 115 19.75 15.12 -18.09
C ASP A 115 18.32 15.49 -17.70
N ILE A 116 17.56 14.54 -17.12
CA ILE A 116 16.31 14.91 -16.43
C ILE A 116 16.73 15.57 -15.13
N THR A 117 16.20 16.77 -14.88
CA THR A 117 16.38 17.49 -13.64
C THR A 117 15.03 17.87 -13.06
N ILE A 118 14.83 17.50 -11.79
CA ILE A 118 13.63 17.84 -11.04
C ILE A 118 14.03 18.55 -9.76
N CYS A 119 13.26 19.59 -9.40
CA CYS A 119 13.50 20.36 -8.20
C CYS A 119 12.19 20.85 -7.61
N THR A 120 11.98 20.58 -6.33
CA THR A 120 10.86 21.06 -5.54
C THR A 120 11.39 21.83 -4.36
N VAL A 121 10.91 23.05 -4.17
CA VAL A 121 11.37 23.96 -3.12
C VAL A 121 10.17 24.37 -2.29
N MET A 122 10.26 24.14 -0.98
CA MET A 122 9.36 24.74 0.00
C MET A 122 9.92 26.08 0.44
N TRP A 123 9.09 27.11 0.35
CA TRP A 123 9.42 28.49 0.70
C TRP A 123 8.73 28.87 2.00
N LYS A 124 9.34 29.79 2.75
CA LYS A 124 8.73 30.48 3.88
C LYS A 124 8.89 31.98 3.73
N HIS A 125 7.81 32.70 3.97
CA HIS A 125 7.80 34.14 3.98
C HIS A 125 8.27 34.65 5.34
N SER A 126 9.31 35.47 5.35
CA SER A 126 10.01 35.89 6.58
C SER A 126 9.14 36.69 7.55
N SER A 127 8.20 37.51 7.06
CA SER A 127 7.37 38.37 7.90
C SER A 127 6.03 37.76 8.29
N THR A 128 5.39 37.00 7.40
CA THR A 128 4.06 36.39 7.67
C THR A 128 4.16 34.96 8.16
N GLY A 129 5.32 34.31 8.00
CA GLY A 129 5.50 32.88 8.29
C GLY A 129 4.82 31.94 7.28
N MET A 130 4.06 32.48 6.31
CA MET A 130 3.33 31.69 5.32
C MET A 130 4.27 30.85 4.48
N THR A 131 3.77 29.70 4.03
CA THR A 131 4.55 28.75 3.26
C THR A 131 4.13 28.74 1.80
N GLY A 132 4.95 28.15 0.95
CA GLY A 132 4.65 27.96 -0.46
C GLY A 132 5.55 26.90 -1.08
N PHE A 133 5.24 26.51 -2.30
CA PHE A 133 6.00 25.53 -3.06
C PHE A 133 6.30 26.03 -4.47
N SER A 134 7.47 25.65 -4.98
CA SER A 134 7.76 25.65 -6.41
C SER A 134 8.19 24.25 -6.84
N PHE A 135 7.59 23.73 -7.91
CA PHE A 135 7.92 22.43 -8.52
C PHE A 135 8.46 22.69 -9.90
N PHE A 136 9.58 22.06 -10.27
CA PHE A 136 10.24 22.21 -11.57
C PHE A 136 10.63 20.86 -12.14
N ASN A 137 10.41 20.69 -13.43
CA ASN A 137 10.88 19.57 -14.23
C ASN A 137 11.28 20.11 -15.60
N ASN A 138 12.44 19.72 -16.12
CA ASN A 138 12.92 20.18 -17.43
C ASN A 138 12.49 19.30 -18.61
N HIS A 139 11.94 18.11 -18.39
CA HIS A 139 11.51 17.20 -19.45
C HIS A 139 10.01 16.97 -19.41
N LEU A 140 9.39 16.98 -20.58
CA LEU A 140 7.98 16.62 -20.75
C LEU A 140 7.82 15.35 -21.59
N ASP A 141 6.67 14.70 -21.52
CA ASP A 141 6.34 13.72 -22.55
C ASP A 141 6.25 14.41 -23.93
N ARG A 142 6.80 13.79 -24.98
CA ARG A 142 6.83 14.36 -26.34
C ARG A 142 5.43 14.72 -26.85
N HIS A 143 4.43 13.96 -26.42
CA HIS A 143 3.03 14.15 -26.83
C HIS A 143 2.22 14.98 -25.83
N ALA A 144 2.81 15.36 -24.70
CA ALA A 144 2.14 16.24 -23.77
C ALA A 144 2.03 17.64 -24.33
N SER A 145 0.90 18.27 -24.07
CA SER A 145 0.69 19.69 -24.31
C SER A 145 0.02 20.30 -23.09
N PHE A 146 -0.20 21.62 -23.09
CA PHE A 146 -0.89 22.30 -22.01
C PHE A 146 -2.25 21.65 -21.68
N SER A 147 -3.00 21.22 -22.70
CA SER A 147 -4.31 20.57 -22.53
C SER A 147 -4.21 19.23 -21.80
N THR A 148 -3.07 18.54 -21.88
CA THR A 148 -2.82 17.27 -21.17
C THR A 148 -2.80 17.44 -19.66
N PHE A 149 -2.52 18.64 -19.15
CA PHE A 149 -2.50 18.96 -17.72
C PHE A 149 -3.83 19.50 -17.20
N VAL A 150 -4.64 20.11 -18.07
CA VAL A 150 -5.84 20.86 -17.64
C VAL A 150 -7.16 20.22 -18.03
N MET A 151 -7.17 19.26 -18.95
CA MET A 151 -8.36 18.51 -19.32
C MET A 151 -8.53 17.30 -18.40
N ASP A 152 -9.69 17.17 -17.77
CA ASP A 152 -10.01 15.98 -16.97
C ASP A 152 -9.90 14.71 -17.82
N GLY A 153 -9.27 13.67 -17.25
CA GLY A 153 -9.01 12.40 -17.94
C GLY A 153 -7.92 12.42 -19.03
N ALA A 154 -7.32 13.57 -19.36
CA ALA A 154 -6.11 13.61 -20.15
C ALA A 154 -4.91 13.10 -19.32
N SER A 155 -3.95 12.44 -19.96
CA SER A 155 -2.80 11.85 -19.25
C SER A 155 -1.61 11.74 -20.18
N THR A 156 -0.42 12.03 -19.64
CA THR A 156 0.86 11.78 -20.31
C THR A 156 1.31 10.32 -20.17
N SER A 157 0.56 9.47 -19.46
CA SER A 157 0.98 8.10 -19.11
C SER A 157 0.00 7.03 -19.56
N ARG A 158 -0.85 7.30 -20.56
CA ARG A 158 -1.81 6.30 -21.06
C ARG A 158 -1.08 5.01 -21.45
N GLN A 159 -1.49 3.89 -20.85
CA GLN A 159 -0.95 2.54 -21.08
C GLN A 159 0.53 2.33 -20.71
N ASN A 160 1.13 3.22 -19.89
CA ASN A 160 2.52 3.03 -19.50
C ASN A 160 2.64 2.01 -18.35
N LEU A 161 3.44 0.96 -18.56
CA LEU A 161 3.67 -0.11 -17.57
C LEU A 161 4.56 0.32 -16.40
N TRP A 162 5.34 1.40 -16.56
CA TRP A 162 6.36 1.84 -15.59
C TRP A 162 5.84 2.93 -14.65
N ALA A 163 5.04 3.87 -15.18
CA ALA A 163 4.45 4.93 -14.37
C ALA A 163 3.13 4.49 -13.71
N ILE A 164 2.94 4.93 -12.46
CA ILE A 164 1.73 4.65 -11.68
C ILE A 164 0.61 5.59 -12.15
N GLY A 165 -0.58 5.02 -12.39
CA GLY A 165 -1.83 5.73 -12.68
C GLY A 165 -2.09 5.97 -14.17
N GLU A 166 -3.31 5.69 -14.62
CA GLU A 166 -3.70 5.75 -16.05
C GLU A 166 -4.17 7.14 -16.48
N LYS A 167 -4.68 7.97 -15.56
CA LYS A 167 -5.37 9.25 -15.85
C LYS A 167 -4.73 10.43 -15.09
N GLY A 168 -4.75 11.62 -15.69
CA GLY A 168 -4.20 12.87 -15.10
C GLY A 168 -5.18 13.62 -14.20
N LYS A 169 -6.29 13.00 -13.81
CA LYS A 169 -7.31 13.58 -12.92
C LYS A 169 -6.71 14.11 -11.60
N GLY A 170 -5.71 13.41 -11.06
CA GLY A 170 -5.05 13.79 -9.81
C GLY A 170 -4.38 15.17 -9.84
N PHE A 171 -3.81 15.60 -10.97
CA PHE A 171 -3.21 16.94 -11.10
C PHE A 171 -4.25 18.06 -10.96
N VAL A 172 -5.39 17.91 -11.62
CA VAL A 172 -6.48 18.90 -11.60
C VAL A 172 -7.04 19.03 -10.19
N LEU A 173 -7.34 17.90 -9.54
CA LEU A 173 -7.87 17.87 -8.17
C LEU A 173 -6.85 18.43 -7.16
N ALA A 174 -5.57 18.06 -7.27
CA ALA A 174 -4.51 18.62 -6.43
C ALA A 174 -4.38 20.14 -6.56
N THR A 175 -4.47 20.64 -7.79
CA THR A 175 -4.39 22.08 -8.08
C THR A 175 -5.61 22.82 -7.54
N GLN A 176 -6.80 22.26 -7.70
CA GLN A 176 -8.02 22.83 -7.15
C GLN A 176 -7.97 22.85 -5.62
N TYR A 177 -7.56 21.74 -4.98
CA TYR A 177 -7.41 21.66 -3.53
C TYR A 177 -6.46 22.75 -2.99
N LEU A 178 -5.27 22.88 -3.59
CA LEU A 178 -4.30 23.88 -3.15
C LEU A 178 -4.79 25.30 -3.39
N TYR A 179 -5.54 25.55 -4.47
CA TYR A 179 -6.17 26.84 -4.72
C TYR A 179 -7.21 27.18 -3.64
N GLU A 180 -8.08 26.23 -3.28
CA GLU A 180 -9.09 26.40 -2.22
C GLU A 180 -8.43 26.60 -0.85
N GLU A 181 -7.38 25.86 -0.51
CA GLU A 181 -6.63 26.05 0.74
C GLU A 181 -5.90 27.39 0.80
N VAL A 182 -5.34 27.87 -0.31
CA VAL A 182 -4.78 29.23 -0.37
C VAL A 182 -5.86 30.27 -0.10
N GLU A 183 -7.02 30.20 -0.77
CA GLU A 183 -8.12 31.15 -0.51
C GLU A 183 -8.59 31.12 0.94
N LYS A 184 -8.75 29.93 1.52
CA LYS A 184 -9.15 29.76 2.92
C LYS A 184 -8.15 30.40 3.88
N ASN A 185 -6.85 30.24 3.63
CA ASN A 185 -5.80 30.84 4.48
C ASN A 185 -5.71 32.36 4.30
N MET A 186 -5.87 32.89 3.08
CA MET A 186 -5.93 34.33 2.84
C MET A 186 -7.14 34.97 3.52
N ASN A 187 -8.32 34.36 3.42
CA ASN A 187 -9.54 34.85 4.08
C ASN A 187 -9.39 34.86 5.62
N LYS A 188 -8.73 33.86 6.21
CA LYS A 188 -8.41 33.83 7.64
C LYS A 188 -7.47 34.95 8.04
N LEU A 189 -6.44 35.23 7.23
CA LEU A 189 -5.50 36.31 7.49
C LEU A 189 -6.17 37.68 7.39
N ASP A 190 -6.98 37.90 6.34
CA ASP A 190 -7.73 39.13 6.14
C ASP A 190 -8.72 39.38 7.28
N ALA A 191 -9.38 38.33 7.79
CA ALA A 191 -10.25 38.39 8.95
C ALA A 191 -9.49 38.71 10.25
N ALA A 192 -8.25 38.20 10.40
CA ALA A 192 -7.43 38.45 11.59
C ALA A 192 -6.79 39.85 11.62
N LEU A 193 -6.60 40.49 10.46
CA LEU A 193 -5.91 41.77 10.36
C LEU A 193 -6.81 43.00 10.59
N ASP A 194 -8.11 42.82 10.85
CA ASP A 194 -9.09 43.86 11.22
C ASP A 194 -8.99 45.15 10.38
N SER A 195 -8.50 45.04 9.14
CA SER A 195 -8.17 46.20 8.33
C SER A 195 -9.37 46.57 7.46
N PRO A 196 -10.00 47.74 7.68
CA PRO A 196 -11.19 48.18 6.94
C PRO A 196 -10.89 48.60 5.49
N THR A 197 -9.63 48.50 5.03
CA THR A 197 -9.31 48.74 3.62
C THR A 197 -9.79 47.57 2.77
N LYS A 198 -11.00 47.69 2.22
CA LYS A 198 -11.57 46.92 1.09
C LYS A 198 -10.74 47.06 -0.20
N SER A 199 -9.42 46.94 -0.14
CA SER A 199 -8.63 46.73 -1.36
C SER A 199 -8.90 45.31 -1.82
N SER A 200 -9.31 45.16 -3.08
CA SER A 200 -9.62 43.91 -3.79
C SER A 200 -9.07 42.65 -3.10
N SER A 201 -9.95 41.70 -2.76
CA SER A 201 -9.55 40.40 -2.21
C SER A 201 -8.31 39.89 -2.95
N PRO A 202 -7.20 39.61 -2.24
CA PRO A 202 -5.95 39.28 -2.88
C PRO A 202 -6.14 38.09 -3.81
N LYS A 203 -5.58 38.18 -5.03
CA LYS A 203 -5.72 37.10 -6.00
C LYS A 203 -5.01 35.86 -5.44
N PRO A 204 -5.69 34.70 -5.37
CA PRO A 204 -5.09 33.47 -4.91
C PRO A 204 -3.87 33.10 -5.76
N LYS A 205 -2.81 32.64 -5.07
CA LYS A 205 -1.46 32.59 -5.61
C LYS A 205 -1.04 31.20 -6.10
N VAL A 206 -1.84 30.62 -6.98
CA VAL A 206 -1.50 29.37 -7.70
C VAL A 206 -1.30 29.68 -9.18
N SER A 207 -0.14 29.30 -9.72
CA SER A 207 0.10 29.32 -11.17
C SER A 207 0.93 28.13 -11.60
N PHE A 208 0.65 27.60 -12.77
CA PHE A 208 1.50 26.62 -13.41
C PHE A 208 1.84 27.04 -14.84
N ARG A 209 3.00 26.59 -15.30
CA ARG A 209 3.62 26.87 -16.58
C ARG A 209 3.99 25.56 -17.24
N VAL A 210 3.65 25.43 -18.51
CA VAL A 210 4.11 24.34 -19.39
C VAL A 210 4.76 24.99 -20.60
N GLY A 211 6.08 24.91 -20.65
CA GLY A 211 6.91 25.65 -21.60
C GLY A 211 6.66 27.15 -21.51
N ASN A 212 6.22 27.75 -22.62
CA ASN A 212 5.89 29.17 -22.69
C ASN A 212 4.42 29.50 -22.36
N LYS A 213 3.61 28.51 -21.98
CA LYS A 213 2.17 28.65 -21.73
C LYS A 213 1.90 28.68 -20.23
N ILE A 214 1.04 29.60 -19.78
CA ILE A 214 0.73 29.80 -18.36
C ILE A 214 -0.75 29.57 -18.11
N GLY A 215 -1.07 28.82 -17.05
CA GLY A 215 -2.42 28.66 -16.54
C GLY A 215 -2.73 29.69 -15.46
N GLU A 216 -3.73 30.51 -15.72
CA GLU A 216 -4.31 31.45 -14.75
C GLU A 216 -5.63 30.86 -14.22
N LEU A 217 -5.74 30.71 -12.89
CA LEU A 217 -6.92 30.16 -12.22
C LEU A 217 -7.83 31.29 -11.71
N ALA A 218 -9.14 31.13 -11.90
CA ALA A 218 -10.14 32.02 -11.34
C ALA A 218 -11.50 31.30 -11.23
N TRP A 219 -12.28 31.62 -10.18
CA TRP A 219 -13.67 31.19 -10.13
C TRP A 219 -14.49 31.85 -11.24
N ARG A 220 -15.14 31.03 -12.05
CA ARG A 220 -16.15 31.47 -13.00
C ARG A 220 -17.44 31.65 -12.21
N LYS A 221 -17.81 32.92 -11.99
CA LYS A 221 -19.14 33.25 -11.47
C LYS A 221 -20.21 32.64 -12.35
N SER A 222 -21.11 31.89 -11.73
CA SER A 222 -22.27 31.39 -12.43
C SER A 222 -23.12 32.54 -13.01
N ARG A 223 -23.79 32.27 -14.13
CA ARG A 223 -24.79 33.20 -14.70
C ARG A 223 -26.14 33.11 -13.99
N TYR A 224 -26.40 32.00 -13.31
CA TYR A 224 -27.65 31.71 -12.62
C TYR A 224 -27.37 31.53 -11.12
N GLU A 225 -28.25 32.05 -10.26
CA GLU A 225 -28.07 31.99 -8.79
C GLU A 225 -28.01 30.54 -8.26
N ASP A 226 -28.59 29.59 -8.98
CA ASP A 226 -28.67 28.17 -8.59
C ASP A 226 -27.47 27.31 -9.08
N GLU A 227 -26.57 27.87 -9.89
CA GLU A 227 -25.42 27.14 -10.43
C GLU A 227 -24.17 27.44 -9.59
N GLU A 228 -23.44 26.41 -9.21
CA GLU A 228 -22.23 26.54 -8.39
C GLU A 228 -21.07 27.19 -9.17
N ASP A 229 -20.26 28.00 -8.48
CA ASP A 229 -19.05 28.58 -9.07
C ASP A 229 -18.05 27.48 -9.42
N LEU A 230 -17.69 27.40 -10.71
CA LEU A 230 -16.70 26.45 -11.22
C LEU A 230 -15.31 27.08 -11.26
N LEU A 231 -14.28 26.31 -10.88
CA LEU A 231 -12.91 26.78 -11.02
C LEU A 231 -12.53 26.74 -12.51
N ARG A 232 -12.12 27.88 -13.08
CA ARG A 232 -11.71 27.98 -14.47
C ARG A 232 -10.21 28.19 -14.56
N VAL A 233 -9.56 27.43 -15.45
CA VAL A 233 -8.22 27.75 -15.91
C VAL A 233 -8.26 28.41 -17.28
N THR A 234 -7.53 29.51 -17.42
CA THR A 234 -7.35 30.24 -18.68
C THR A 234 -5.88 30.15 -19.11
N MET A 235 -5.62 29.68 -20.33
CA MET A 235 -4.26 29.60 -20.88
C MET A 235 -3.85 30.95 -21.49
N ASP A 236 -2.71 31.46 -21.03
CA ASP A 236 -2.00 32.57 -21.65
C ASP A 236 -0.78 32.03 -22.39
N ASP A 237 -0.86 31.98 -23.73
CA ASP A 237 0.27 31.59 -24.57
C ASP A 237 1.22 32.77 -24.74
N LEU A 238 2.41 32.65 -24.14
CA LEU A 238 3.48 33.63 -24.23
C LEU A 238 4.65 33.10 -25.05
N SER A 239 4.42 32.18 -26.00
CA SER A 239 5.47 31.71 -26.91
C SER A 239 6.12 32.87 -27.65
N PRO A 240 7.47 32.93 -27.72
CA PRO A 240 8.14 33.93 -28.53
C PRO A 240 7.90 33.59 -30.01
N VAL A 241 7.37 34.56 -30.75
CA VAL A 241 7.01 34.41 -32.16
C VAL A 241 7.37 35.68 -32.92
N THR A 242 7.66 35.53 -34.22
CA THR A 242 7.79 36.69 -35.11
C THR A 242 6.43 37.29 -35.41
N ILE A 243 6.40 38.52 -35.94
CA ILE A 243 5.15 39.17 -36.32
C ILE A 243 4.39 38.39 -37.41
N GLU A 244 5.10 37.78 -38.35
CA GLU A 244 4.52 36.96 -39.41
C GLU A 244 3.85 35.71 -38.86
N GLU A 245 4.52 35.02 -37.92
CA GLU A 245 3.98 33.83 -37.28
C GLU A 245 2.78 34.16 -36.39
N PHE A 246 2.87 35.24 -35.62
CA PHE A 246 1.76 35.72 -34.80
C PHE A 246 0.52 36.03 -35.64
N MET A 247 0.71 36.62 -36.83
CA MET A 247 -0.35 36.90 -37.78
C MET A 247 -0.94 35.62 -38.39
N ARG A 248 -0.10 34.64 -38.71
CA ARG A 248 -0.54 33.32 -39.20
C ARG A 248 -1.41 32.58 -38.17
N ARG A 249 -1.02 32.61 -36.89
CA ARG A 249 -1.81 32.03 -35.78
C ARG A 249 -3.15 32.73 -35.54
N ARG A 250 -3.30 33.98 -36.02
CA ARG A 250 -4.51 34.78 -35.88
C ARG A 250 -5.41 34.74 -37.12
N ALA A 251 -4.96 34.13 -38.21
CA ALA A 251 -5.81 33.93 -39.36
C ALA A 251 -6.99 33.05 -38.91
N PRO A 252 -8.24 33.42 -39.23
CA PRO A 252 -9.38 32.59 -38.89
C PRO A 252 -9.19 31.22 -39.55
N ASN A 253 -9.13 30.16 -38.75
CA ASN A 253 -9.34 28.81 -39.26
C ASN A 253 -10.81 28.80 -39.71
N LYS A 254 -11.05 28.64 -41.01
CA LYS A 254 -12.39 28.64 -41.60
C LYS A 254 -13.26 27.46 -41.14
N ASP A 255 -12.71 26.51 -40.38
CA ASP A 255 -13.40 25.28 -40.00
C ASP A 255 -14.30 25.42 -38.76
N ASP A 256 -14.30 26.57 -38.06
CA ASP A 256 -15.10 26.80 -36.83
C ASP A 256 -16.30 27.77 -37.04
N GLU A 257 -16.58 28.21 -38.27
CA GLU A 257 -17.72 29.10 -38.59
C GLU A 257 -18.85 28.42 -39.38
N SER A 258 -18.89 27.08 -39.47
CA SER A 258 -20.01 26.34 -40.06
C SER A 258 -20.80 25.56 -39.01
N ASP A 259 -21.47 26.28 -38.12
CA ASP A 259 -22.59 25.76 -37.31
C ASP A 259 -23.94 26.32 -37.80
N ASP A 260 -23.97 26.90 -39.02
CA ASP A 260 -25.21 27.20 -39.73
C ASP A 260 -25.43 26.18 -40.85
N GLU A 261 -26.62 25.60 -40.78
CA GLU A 261 -27.14 24.44 -41.48
C GLU A 261 -27.23 24.62 -43.00
N ASN A 262 -26.95 23.54 -43.74
CA ASN A 262 -27.43 23.23 -45.10
C ASN A 262 -27.10 24.23 -46.22
N ASP A 263 -25.96 24.07 -46.90
CA ASP A 263 -25.91 24.32 -48.35
C ASP A 263 -24.88 23.40 -49.03
N ASP A 264 -25.38 22.42 -49.79
CA ASP A 264 -24.61 21.53 -50.66
C ASP A 264 -24.09 22.33 -51.87
N SER A 265 -23.03 23.12 -51.68
CA SER A 265 -22.25 23.68 -52.79
C SER A 265 -20.80 23.22 -52.72
N ASP A 266 -20.50 22.16 -53.47
CA ASP A 266 -19.17 21.79 -53.93
C ASP A 266 -18.58 22.94 -54.75
N ASP A 267 -17.89 23.89 -54.10
CA ASP A 267 -17.03 24.84 -54.79
C ASP A 267 -15.80 25.18 -53.94
N MET A 268 -14.78 24.35 -54.13
CA MET A 268 -13.42 24.45 -53.60
C MET A 268 -12.69 25.67 -54.19
N TYR A 269 -13.09 26.88 -53.84
CA TYR A 269 -12.30 28.07 -54.15
C TYR A 269 -11.13 28.20 -53.17
N LEU A 270 -9.93 27.90 -53.67
CA LEU A 270 -8.63 28.33 -53.14
C LEU A 270 -8.70 29.82 -52.77
N THR A 271 -9.03 30.10 -51.51
CA THR A 271 -9.18 31.48 -51.05
C THR A 271 -7.77 32.02 -50.81
N TYR A 272 -7.34 32.94 -51.68
CA TYR A 272 -6.08 33.65 -51.51
C TYR A 272 -6.02 34.31 -50.12
N PRO A 273 -4.86 34.28 -49.44
CA PRO A 273 -4.71 34.91 -48.13
C PRO A 273 -5.13 36.37 -48.22
N THR A 274 -6.11 36.76 -47.40
CA THR A 274 -6.61 38.13 -47.36
C THR A 274 -5.44 39.07 -47.05
N PRO A 275 -5.18 40.11 -47.86
CA PRO A 275 -4.04 40.98 -47.65
C PRO A 275 -4.06 41.59 -46.25
N VAL A 276 -2.94 41.47 -45.54
CA VAL A 276 -2.76 42.02 -44.20
C VAL A 276 -2.84 43.55 -44.30
N THR A 277 -3.96 44.13 -43.84
CA THR A 277 -4.09 45.59 -43.81
C THR A 277 -3.14 46.20 -42.77
N GLY A 278 -2.66 47.41 -43.02
CA GLY A 278 -1.72 48.11 -42.11
C GLY A 278 -2.26 48.30 -40.69
N GLU A 279 -3.57 48.41 -40.52
CA GLU A 279 -4.21 48.46 -39.20
C GLU A 279 -4.17 47.13 -38.45
N LYS A 280 -4.41 46.01 -39.17
CA LYS A 280 -4.28 44.67 -38.59
C LYS A 280 -2.84 44.42 -38.13
N LEU A 281 -1.85 44.85 -38.93
CA LEU A 281 -0.43 44.77 -38.57
C LEU A 281 -0.13 45.59 -37.30
N LYS A 282 -0.53 46.86 -37.23
CA LYS A 282 -0.34 47.71 -36.03
C LYS A 282 -0.95 47.10 -34.77
N LYS A 283 -2.17 46.56 -34.86
CA LYS A 283 -2.86 45.89 -33.74
C LYS A 283 -2.15 44.60 -33.32
N ALA A 284 -1.60 43.87 -34.27
CA ALA A 284 -0.82 42.67 -34.03
C ALA A 284 0.52 43.00 -33.35
N THR A 285 1.27 43.97 -33.85
CA THR A 285 2.53 44.45 -33.25
C THR A 285 2.29 44.91 -31.81
N LYS A 286 1.24 45.70 -31.54
CA LYS A 286 0.89 46.11 -30.17
C LYS A 286 0.55 44.92 -29.26
N SER A 287 -0.13 43.89 -29.79
CA SER A 287 -0.42 42.67 -29.04
C SER A 287 0.85 41.88 -28.73
N LEU A 288 1.76 41.78 -29.71
CA LEU A 288 3.03 41.07 -29.62
C LEU A 288 4.01 41.72 -28.63
N ILE A 289 4.14 43.05 -28.67
CA ILE A 289 4.87 43.83 -27.65
C ILE A 289 4.33 43.53 -26.24
N GLY A 290 3.00 43.39 -26.11
CA GLY A 290 2.36 42.99 -24.85
C GLY A 290 2.75 41.58 -24.39
N ILE A 291 2.98 40.65 -25.32
CA ILE A 291 3.49 39.31 -25.02
C ILE A 291 4.92 39.40 -24.48
N TYR A 292 5.84 40.06 -25.20
CA TYR A 292 7.23 40.22 -24.76
C TYR A 292 7.36 40.95 -23.42
N LYS A 293 6.60 42.04 -23.21
CA LYS A 293 6.55 42.72 -21.89
C LYS A 293 6.13 41.76 -20.78
N ARG A 294 5.14 40.89 -21.02
CA ARG A 294 4.71 39.89 -20.04
C ARG A 294 5.77 38.81 -19.84
N ARG A 295 6.45 38.34 -20.89
CA ARG A 295 7.59 37.40 -20.78
C ARG A 295 8.69 37.93 -19.86
N PHE A 296 9.10 39.19 -20.02
CA PHE A 296 10.10 39.81 -19.13
C PHE A 296 9.57 40.02 -17.70
N THR A 297 8.32 40.45 -17.58
CA THR A 297 7.66 40.67 -16.27
C THR A 297 7.54 39.37 -15.48
N GLN A 298 7.29 38.25 -16.16
CA GLN A 298 7.16 36.92 -15.58
C GLN A 298 8.45 36.11 -15.63
N GLN A 299 9.57 36.75 -16.00
CA GLN A 299 10.91 36.16 -16.01
C GLN A 299 11.06 34.93 -16.92
N LEU A 300 10.22 34.81 -17.97
CA LEU A 300 10.35 33.77 -18.99
C LEU A 300 11.57 34.02 -19.90
N ALA A 301 11.99 35.27 -20.02
CA ALA A 301 13.12 35.68 -20.82
C ALA A 301 13.79 36.93 -20.22
N MET A 302 15.03 37.19 -20.65
CA MET A 302 15.73 38.45 -20.43
C MET A 302 15.70 39.28 -21.70
N LYS A 303 15.39 40.56 -21.58
CA LYS A 303 15.42 41.49 -22.70
C LYS A 303 16.86 41.82 -23.07
N ASP A 304 17.20 41.82 -24.36
CA ASP A 304 18.49 42.33 -24.80
C ASP A 304 18.62 43.82 -24.41
N LYS A 305 19.77 44.18 -23.85
CA LYS A 305 20.12 45.54 -23.46
C LYS A 305 20.17 46.48 -24.67
N SER A 306 20.43 45.95 -25.87
CA SER A 306 20.53 46.73 -27.11
C SER A 306 19.17 47.19 -27.65
N VAL A 307 18.06 46.54 -27.23
CA VAL A 307 16.73 46.75 -27.79
C VAL A 307 15.88 47.61 -26.84
N SER A 308 15.24 48.67 -27.36
CA SER A 308 14.35 49.53 -26.56
C SER A 308 12.96 48.90 -26.36
N GLU A 309 12.45 48.16 -27.33
CA GLU A 309 11.19 47.41 -27.25
C GLU A 309 11.28 46.11 -28.06
N ALA A 310 11.06 44.98 -27.39
CA ALA A 310 11.14 43.65 -28.02
C ALA A 310 9.89 43.36 -28.84
N HIS A 311 10.10 42.92 -30.07
CA HIS A 311 9.09 42.60 -31.06
C HIS A 311 9.39 41.29 -31.80
N ASP A 312 10.58 40.73 -31.66
CA ASP A 312 11.02 39.48 -32.29
C ASP A 312 11.71 38.55 -31.28
N PRO A 313 11.71 37.21 -31.49
CA PRO A 313 12.42 36.28 -30.60
C PRO A 313 13.92 36.58 -30.48
N SER A 314 14.53 37.22 -31.48
CA SER A 314 15.93 37.64 -31.44
C SER A 314 16.22 38.79 -30.48
N ASP A 315 15.19 39.50 -30.01
CA ASP A 315 15.32 40.61 -29.04
C ASP A 315 15.41 40.13 -27.57
N GLU A 316 15.34 38.81 -27.34
CA GLU A 316 15.35 38.23 -26.01
C GLU A 316 16.22 36.98 -25.87
N GLU A 317 16.66 36.72 -24.65
CA GLU A 317 17.29 35.46 -24.25
C GLU A 317 16.28 34.66 -23.43
N SER A 318 15.76 33.56 -23.98
CA SER A 318 14.78 32.71 -23.30
C SER A 318 15.42 32.00 -22.11
N LEU A 319 14.82 32.12 -20.93
CA LEU A 319 15.21 31.40 -19.71
C LEU A 319 14.46 30.07 -19.55
N VAL A 320 13.59 29.76 -20.51
CA VAL A 320 12.63 28.68 -20.46
C VAL A 320 12.64 27.93 -21.77
N THR A 321 12.58 26.61 -21.69
CA THR A 321 12.41 25.73 -22.85
C THR A 321 10.96 25.21 -22.96
N PRO A 322 10.50 24.78 -24.15
CA PRO A 322 9.11 24.33 -24.36
C PRO A 322 8.69 23.08 -23.56
N ASP A 323 9.65 22.26 -23.17
CA ASP A 323 9.56 20.99 -22.45
C ASP A 323 9.63 21.13 -20.91
N GLU A 324 9.86 22.34 -20.41
CA GLU A 324 9.88 22.59 -18.98
C GLU A 324 8.47 22.74 -18.38
N VAL A 325 8.28 22.25 -17.17
CA VAL A 325 7.10 22.51 -16.34
C VAL A 325 7.53 23.20 -15.06
N SER A 326 6.84 24.27 -14.68
CA SER A 326 6.98 24.89 -13.38
C SER A 326 5.62 25.16 -12.74
N ILE A 327 5.44 24.79 -11.48
CA ILE A 327 4.23 25.05 -10.70
C ILE A 327 4.64 25.86 -9.48
N THR A 328 3.92 26.92 -9.15
CA THR A 328 4.15 27.72 -7.95
C THR A 328 2.85 27.95 -7.19
N VAL A 329 2.87 27.65 -5.90
CA VAL A 329 1.77 27.78 -4.94
C VAL A 329 2.30 28.61 -3.78
N LEU A 330 1.66 29.71 -3.41
CA LEU A 330 2.08 30.57 -2.29
C LEU A 330 0.91 30.82 -1.34
N GLU A 331 1.22 31.28 -0.13
CA GLU A 331 0.24 31.62 0.92
C GLU A 331 -0.50 30.40 1.49
N LEU A 332 0.22 29.29 1.64
CA LEU A 332 -0.24 28.15 2.43
C LEU A 332 -0.01 28.44 3.93
N SER A 333 -0.61 27.57 4.77
CA SER A 333 -0.56 27.67 6.24
C SER A 333 0.85 27.93 6.78
N VAL A 334 0.92 28.74 7.84
CA VAL A 334 2.16 29.09 8.57
C VAL A 334 2.73 27.91 9.34
N ASP A 335 1.88 26.95 9.71
CA ASP A 335 2.24 25.79 10.53
C ASP A 335 2.72 24.60 9.68
N LEU A 336 2.65 24.72 8.35
CA LEU A 336 2.99 23.64 7.44
C LEU A 336 4.48 23.29 7.56
N GLN A 337 4.78 22.07 8.02
CA GLN A 337 6.13 21.54 8.13
C GLN A 337 6.51 20.68 6.91
N PRO A 338 7.81 20.61 6.54
CA PRO A 338 8.28 19.72 5.47
C PRO A 338 7.89 18.25 5.70
N GLU A 339 7.98 17.75 6.93
CA GLU A 339 7.67 16.36 7.28
C GLU A 339 6.24 15.99 6.91
N TYR A 340 5.28 16.85 7.24
CA TYR A 340 3.89 16.67 6.85
C TYR A 340 3.71 16.88 5.35
N ALA A 341 4.18 17.99 4.79
CA ALA A 341 3.96 18.33 3.38
C ALA A 341 4.50 17.27 2.39
N PHE A 342 5.58 16.57 2.75
CA PHE A 342 6.18 15.52 1.93
C PHE A 342 5.84 14.09 2.40
N SER A 343 5.01 13.91 3.44
CA SER A 343 4.63 12.59 3.95
C SER A 343 3.85 11.75 2.93
N GLY A 344 3.30 12.36 1.88
CA GLY A 344 2.68 11.65 0.76
C GLY A 344 3.66 10.78 -0.06
N ILE A 345 4.98 10.97 0.10
CA ILE A 345 6.01 10.15 -0.57
C ILE A 345 6.96 9.52 0.46
N TYR A 346 6.86 8.21 0.61
CA TYR A 346 7.65 7.45 1.58
C TYR A 346 9.17 7.59 1.35
N GLY A 347 9.60 7.57 0.09
CA GLY A 347 11.01 7.76 -0.29
C GLY A 347 11.58 9.16 0.03
N VAL A 348 10.73 10.14 0.37
CA VAL A 348 11.15 11.50 0.78
C VAL A 348 11.17 11.64 2.30
N ILE A 349 10.09 11.24 2.97
CA ILE A 349 10.00 11.23 4.44
C ILE A 349 9.89 9.77 4.88
N GLN A 350 11.04 9.16 5.14
CA GLN A 350 11.12 7.79 5.63
C GLN A 350 10.83 7.76 7.13
N GLN A 351 10.06 6.77 7.55
CA GLN A 351 9.77 6.52 8.95
C GLN A 351 11.00 5.97 9.66
N ALA A 352 11.24 6.39 10.90
CA ALA A 352 12.45 6.03 11.64
C ALA A 352 12.60 4.53 11.87
N LYS A 353 11.47 3.81 12.03
CA LYS A 353 11.42 2.36 12.21
C LYS A 353 10.77 1.71 10.99
N SER A 354 11.61 1.16 10.12
CA SER A 354 11.15 0.42 8.94
C SER A 354 12.00 -0.82 8.68
N TRP A 355 11.37 -1.80 8.06
CA TRP A 355 11.91 -3.13 7.82
C TRP A 355 11.55 -3.56 6.39
N ARG A 356 12.55 -3.70 5.52
CA ARG A 356 12.37 -4.26 4.18
C ARG A 356 12.57 -5.76 4.24
N VAL A 357 11.53 -6.53 3.89
CA VAL A 357 11.59 -7.99 3.95
C VAL A 357 12.43 -8.51 2.77
N PRO A 358 13.54 -9.23 3.01
CA PRO A 358 14.45 -9.69 1.96
C PRO A 358 13.74 -10.49 0.87
N GLY A 359 14.11 -10.27 -0.39
CA GLY A 359 13.54 -11.02 -1.53
C GLY A 359 12.08 -10.70 -1.88
N THR A 360 11.43 -9.80 -1.15
CA THR A 360 10.02 -9.44 -1.38
C THR A 360 9.83 -7.99 -1.84
N SER A 361 8.59 -7.65 -2.21
CA SER A 361 8.18 -6.29 -2.55
C SER A 361 7.62 -5.50 -1.35
N PHE A 362 7.79 -6.00 -0.12
CA PHE A 362 7.18 -5.40 1.06
C PHE A 362 8.22 -4.71 1.96
N GLN A 363 7.89 -3.50 2.34
CA GLN A 363 8.53 -2.80 3.44
C GLN A 363 7.47 -2.43 4.47
N PHE A 364 7.64 -2.92 5.69
CA PHE A 364 6.81 -2.57 6.83
C PHE A 364 7.44 -1.40 7.58
N PHE A 365 6.63 -0.58 8.21
CA PHE A 365 7.12 0.49 9.07
C PHE A 365 6.14 0.78 10.20
N LYS A 366 6.67 1.32 11.29
CA LYS A 366 5.85 1.83 12.39
C LYS A 366 5.57 3.32 12.15
N PRO A 367 4.31 3.71 11.92
CA PRO A 367 3.95 5.12 11.75
C PRO A 367 4.09 5.88 13.07
N ASP A 368 4.31 7.19 12.99
CA ASP A 368 4.29 8.07 14.17
C ASP A 368 2.86 8.34 14.68
N ASP A 369 1.89 8.48 13.77
CA ASP A 369 0.48 8.77 14.09
C ASP A 369 -0.45 7.60 13.69
N GLN A 370 -0.78 7.50 12.40
CA GLN A 370 -1.72 6.51 11.86
C GLN A 370 -1.05 5.63 10.82
N PRO A 371 -1.42 4.33 10.77
CA PRO A 371 -0.91 3.45 9.73
C PRO A 371 -1.40 3.92 8.37
N VAL A 372 -0.49 3.92 7.41
CA VAL A 372 -0.79 4.34 6.05
C VAL A 372 -0.23 3.32 5.07
N PHE A 373 -0.86 3.26 3.90
CA PHE A 373 -0.45 2.38 2.82
C PHE A 373 0.20 3.20 1.70
N TYR A 374 1.42 2.80 1.33
CA TYR A 374 2.12 3.31 0.17
C TYR A 374 2.18 2.21 -0.91
N ASN A 375 1.94 2.58 -2.17
CA ASN A 375 2.30 1.76 -3.31
C ASN A 375 3.44 2.44 -4.06
N ARG A 376 4.61 1.78 -4.12
CA ARG A 376 5.84 2.28 -4.77
C ARG A 376 6.17 3.70 -4.31
N ASP A 377 6.29 3.85 -3.00
CA ASP A 377 6.51 5.10 -2.29
C ASP A 377 5.38 6.13 -2.35
N GLN A 378 4.26 5.87 -3.04
CA GLN A 378 3.15 6.83 -3.18
C GLN A 378 2.01 6.50 -2.21
N LEU A 379 1.61 7.49 -1.40
CA LEU A 379 0.48 7.35 -0.49
C LEU A 379 -0.81 7.05 -1.26
N VAL A 380 -1.54 6.03 -0.79
CA VAL A 380 -2.89 5.70 -1.25
C VAL A 380 -3.83 5.77 -0.05
N ILE A 381 -4.81 6.68 -0.12
CA ILE A 381 -5.69 7.01 1.02
C ILE A 381 -6.64 5.86 1.32
N SER A 382 -7.29 5.32 0.30
CA SER A 382 -8.18 4.16 0.40
C SER A 382 -7.42 2.89 0.00
N GLY A 383 -6.37 2.57 0.75
CA GLY A 383 -5.60 1.34 0.62
C GLY A 383 -6.23 0.14 1.33
N PRO A 384 -5.54 -1.01 1.36
CA PRO A 384 -5.90 -2.15 2.20
C PRO A 384 -6.04 -1.72 3.67
N PRO A 385 -6.88 -2.41 4.46
CA PRO A 385 -7.03 -2.10 5.87
C PRO A 385 -5.69 -2.28 6.59
N MET A 386 -5.31 -1.26 7.35
CA MET A 386 -4.09 -1.25 8.17
C MET A 386 -4.48 -1.11 9.64
N ASN A 387 -3.69 -1.67 10.55
CA ASN A 387 -3.96 -1.64 11.99
C ASN A 387 -2.92 -0.81 12.77
N ILE A 388 -1.77 -1.38 13.11
CA ILE A 388 -0.67 -0.68 13.79
C ILE A 388 0.46 -0.36 12.81
N LEU A 389 0.76 -1.30 11.92
CA LEU A 389 1.87 -1.15 10.97
C LEU A 389 1.40 -0.50 9.67
N GLY A 390 2.29 0.30 9.09
CA GLY A 390 2.19 0.78 7.71
C GLY A 390 2.91 -0.15 6.74
N ILE A 391 2.47 -0.16 5.48
CA ILE A 391 3.08 -0.96 4.40
C ILE A 391 3.46 -0.04 3.24
N ASN A 392 4.66 -0.19 2.74
CA ASN A 392 5.07 0.28 1.43
C ASN A 392 5.27 -0.93 0.50
N TYR A 393 4.35 -1.10 -0.45
CA TYR A 393 4.34 -2.21 -1.39
C TYR A 393 4.87 -1.76 -2.75
N HIS A 394 5.95 -2.39 -3.21
CA HIS A 394 6.65 -2.06 -4.46
C HIS A 394 6.11 -2.82 -5.69
N GLY A 395 5.22 -3.78 -5.50
CA GLY A 395 4.66 -4.57 -6.60
C GLY A 395 3.55 -3.87 -7.38
N ASP A 396 2.88 -4.62 -8.26
CA ASP A 396 1.81 -4.11 -9.13
C ASP A 396 0.45 -4.12 -8.42
N LEU A 397 -0.25 -2.99 -8.44
CA LEU A 397 -1.66 -2.86 -8.04
C LEU A 397 -2.46 -2.12 -9.11
N THR A 398 -3.77 -2.31 -9.11
CA THR A 398 -4.70 -1.49 -9.90
C THR A 398 -5.21 -0.37 -9.00
N ILE A 399 -4.88 0.87 -9.35
CA ILE A 399 -5.25 2.07 -8.59
C ILE A 399 -6.33 2.83 -9.35
N THR A 400 -7.26 3.48 -8.64
CA THR A 400 -8.26 4.37 -9.22
C THR A 400 -7.63 5.52 -10.01
N ALA A 401 -8.42 6.13 -10.89
CA ALA A 401 -7.96 7.20 -11.80
C ALA A 401 -7.49 8.48 -11.08
N ASP A 402 -8.10 8.79 -9.94
CA ASP A 402 -7.73 9.88 -9.02
C ASP A 402 -6.64 9.46 -8.03
N ARG A 403 -6.19 8.20 -8.08
CA ARG A 403 -5.12 7.61 -7.26
C ARG A 403 -5.40 7.59 -5.77
N VAL A 404 -6.66 7.78 -5.40
CA VAL A 404 -7.11 7.80 -4.01
C VAL A 404 -7.19 6.37 -3.46
N GLY A 405 -7.57 5.38 -4.28
CA GLY A 405 -7.83 4.02 -3.79
C GLY A 405 -7.31 2.89 -4.66
N ILE A 406 -7.28 1.69 -4.07
CA ILE A 406 -6.93 0.44 -4.76
C ILE A 406 -8.20 -0.30 -5.16
N VAL A 407 -8.22 -0.90 -6.35
CA VAL A 407 -9.32 -1.75 -6.80
C VAL A 407 -9.23 -3.12 -6.10
N MET A 408 -9.80 -3.18 -4.90
CA MET A 408 -9.79 -4.34 -3.98
C MET A 408 -10.87 -5.39 -4.34
N SER A 409 -11.10 -5.64 -5.63
CA SER A 409 -12.07 -6.67 -6.05
C SER A 409 -11.47 -8.07 -5.91
N PRO A 410 -12.22 -9.07 -5.42
CA PRO A 410 -11.79 -10.47 -5.47
C PRO A 410 -11.45 -10.97 -6.87
N ARG A 411 -12.00 -10.33 -7.92
CA ARG A 411 -11.72 -10.63 -9.33
C ARG A 411 -10.46 -9.95 -9.86
N SER A 412 -9.86 -9.03 -9.09
CA SER A 412 -8.64 -8.34 -9.48
C SER A 412 -7.44 -9.26 -9.23
N ASP A 413 -6.91 -9.86 -10.29
CA ASP A 413 -5.72 -10.72 -10.24
C ASP A 413 -4.53 -10.04 -9.54
N ARG A 414 -4.30 -8.75 -9.79
CA ARG A 414 -3.23 -7.99 -9.12
C ARG A 414 -3.43 -7.87 -7.61
N TYR A 415 -4.68 -7.70 -7.16
CA TYR A 415 -4.97 -7.62 -5.74
C TYR A 415 -4.83 -8.98 -5.06
N GLN A 416 -5.28 -10.07 -5.71
CA GLN A 416 -5.08 -11.42 -5.19
C GLN A 416 -3.60 -11.80 -5.08
N ARG A 417 -2.77 -11.43 -6.07
CA ARG A 417 -1.31 -11.61 -5.99
C ARG A 417 -0.69 -10.79 -4.85
N TYR A 418 -1.15 -9.57 -4.64
CA TYR A 418 -0.74 -8.76 -3.49
C TYR A 418 -1.04 -9.47 -2.16
N LEU A 419 -2.25 -10.01 -2.01
CA LEU A 419 -2.67 -10.71 -0.81
C LEU A 419 -1.81 -11.96 -0.54
N GLY A 420 -1.59 -12.80 -1.55
CA GLY A 420 -0.70 -13.96 -1.43
C GLY A 420 0.73 -13.56 -1.07
N ALA A 421 1.30 -12.60 -1.78
CA ALA A 421 2.66 -12.12 -1.53
C ALA A 421 2.82 -11.42 -0.16
N LEU A 422 1.75 -10.81 0.36
CA LEU A 422 1.74 -10.24 1.72
C LEU A 422 1.82 -11.35 2.77
N GLY A 423 1.11 -12.46 2.56
CA GLY A 423 1.21 -13.66 3.39
C GLY A 423 2.64 -14.21 3.41
N ASP A 424 3.21 -14.43 2.22
CA ASP A 424 4.57 -14.95 2.06
C ASP A 424 5.62 -14.02 2.70
N ALA A 425 5.47 -12.70 2.53
CA ALA A 425 6.39 -11.73 3.13
C ALA A 425 6.26 -11.64 4.65
N THR A 426 5.05 -11.83 5.19
CA THR A 426 4.82 -11.86 6.64
C THR A 426 5.45 -13.10 7.26
N ASP A 427 5.28 -14.26 6.62
CA ASP A 427 5.93 -15.52 7.03
C ASP A 427 7.47 -15.42 6.97
N GLU A 428 8.02 -14.90 5.88
CA GLU A 428 9.46 -14.67 5.75
C GLU A 428 10.00 -13.70 6.84
N ALA A 429 9.21 -12.68 7.21
CA ALA A 429 9.57 -11.76 8.28
C ALA A 429 9.59 -12.42 9.66
N PHE A 430 8.62 -13.32 9.96
CA PHE A 430 8.65 -14.12 11.19
C PHE A 430 9.92 -14.97 11.26
N ARG A 431 10.31 -15.59 10.14
CA ARG A 431 11.48 -16.48 10.07
C ARG A 431 12.83 -15.75 10.16
N THR A 432 12.93 -14.55 9.59
CA THR A 432 14.25 -13.91 9.36
C THR A 432 14.46 -12.58 10.08
N MET A 433 13.40 -11.95 10.61
CA MET A 433 13.46 -10.59 11.15
C MET A 433 12.80 -10.49 12.53
N PRO A 434 13.51 -10.85 13.63
CA PRO A 434 12.93 -10.92 14.97
C PRO A 434 12.23 -9.63 15.43
N ASP A 435 12.84 -8.46 15.19
CA ASP A 435 12.25 -7.18 15.59
C ASP A 435 10.94 -6.87 14.86
N LEU A 436 10.87 -7.18 13.56
CA LEU A 436 9.67 -7.02 12.76
C LEU A 436 8.62 -8.06 13.15
N ALA A 437 9.03 -9.32 13.36
CA ALA A 437 8.15 -10.41 13.79
C ALA A 437 7.38 -10.07 15.06
N ILE A 438 8.03 -9.43 16.04
CA ILE A 438 7.37 -8.95 17.27
C ILE A 438 6.31 -7.90 16.92
N GLN A 439 6.62 -6.93 16.06
CA GLN A 439 5.64 -5.90 15.68
C GLN A 439 4.47 -6.48 14.87
N LEU A 440 4.73 -7.45 13.98
CA LEU A 440 3.69 -8.16 13.22
C LEU A 440 2.79 -8.97 14.17
N ALA A 441 3.36 -9.64 15.17
CA ALA A 441 2.58 -10.33 16.19
C ALA A 441 1.73 -9.37 17.03
N CYS A 442 2.27 -8.20 17.43
CA CYS A 442 1.46 -7.15 18.07
C CYS A 442 0.30 -6.70 17.17
N ASP A 443 0.57 -6.49 15.87
CA ASP A 443 -0.41 -6.05 14.88
C ASP A 443 -1.53 -7.09 14.68
N MET A 444 -1.19 -8.38 14.65
CA MET A 444 -2.16 -9.47 14.55
C MET A 444 -2.99 -9.62 15.83
N LEU A 445 -2.37 -9.48 17.01
CA LEU A 445 -3.06 -9.67 18.29
C LEU A 445 -4.06 -8.55 18.63
N THR A 446 -3.85 -7.35 18.10
CA THR A 446 -4.78 -6.21 18.26
C THR A 446 -5.76 -6.08 17.10
N ASP A 447 -5.61 -6.87 16.04
CA ASP A 447 -6.55 -6.91 14.92
C ASP A 447 -7.90 -7.46 15.39
N GLU A 448 -8.95 -6.65 15.22
CA GLU A 448 -10.33 -7.04 15.55
C GLU A 448 -10.90 -8.06 14.57
N GLY A 449 -10.13 -8.46 13.55
CA GLY A 449 -10.50 -9.50 12.59
C GLY A 449 -11.54 -9.05 11.58
N GLN A 450 -11.70 -7.73 11.39
CA GLN A 450 -12.86 -7.13 10.71
C GLN A 450 -12.73 -7.01 9.17
N GLY A 451 -11.69 -7.56 8.52
CA GLY A 451 -11.60 -7.39 7.06
C GLY A 451 -10.62 -8.29 6.29
N VAL A 452 -11.01 -8.62 5.05
CA VAL A 452 -10.15 -9.18 4.01
C VAL A 452 -9.00 -8.20 3.74
N GLY A 453 -7.75 -8.69 3.74
CA GLY A 453 -6.55 -7.88 3.56
C GLY A 453 -5.77 -7.55 4.83
N THR A 454 -6.29 -7.92 6.01
CA THR A 454 -5.53 -7.89 7.27
C THR A 454 -4.44 -8.98 7.29
N LEU A 455 -3.34 -8.72 8.01
CA LEU A 455 -2.21 -9.67 8.10
C LEU A 455 -2.65 -11.04 8.63
N THR A 456 -3.53 -11.05 9.64
CA THR A 456 -4.08 -12.26 10.26
C THR A 456 -4.76 -13.19 9.26
N HIS A 457 -5.43 -12.63 8.25
CA HIS A 457 -6.15 -13.40 7.24
C HIS A 457 -5.26 -13.82 6.07
N GLN A 458 -4.20 -13.07 5.77
CA GLN A 458 -3.34 -13.33 4.60
C GLN A 458 -2.16 -14.24 4.89
N LEU A 459 -1.76 -14.37 6.16
CA LEU A 459 -0.64 -15.24 6.52
C LEU A 459 -0.94 -16.70 6.11
N ASN A 460 -0.09 -17.21 5.22
CA ASN A 460 -0.02 -18.60 4.79
C ASN A 460 1.36 -19.11 5.18
N LEU A 461 1.40 -20.17 5.98
CA LEU A 461 2.64 -20.74 6.47
C LEU A 461 3.26 -21.61 5.39
N ALA A 462 4.57 -21.46 5.18
CA ALA A 462 5.31 -22.26 4.20
C ALA A 462 5.67 -23.65 4.73
N ASP A 463 5.96 -23.77 6.03
CA ASP A 463 6.43 -25.00 6.69
C ASP A 463 6.19 -24.94 8.22
N ASP A 464 6.15 -26.09 8.89
CA ASP A 464 6.01 -26.23 10.36
C ASP A 464 7.35 -26.13 11.12
N ALA A 465 8.47 -26.02 10.40
CA ALA A 465 9.83 -26.05 10.95
C ALA A 465 10.24 -24.82 11.78
N HIS A 466 9.45 -23.74 11.76
CA HIS A 466 9.82 -22.43 12.32
C HIS A 466 9.00 -22.00 13.55
N GLY A 467 8.44 -22.97 14.28
CA GLY A 467 7.58 -22.70 15.42
C GLY A 467 8.22 -21.87 16.54
N GLU A 468 9.53 -21.96 16.74
CA GLU A 468 10.20 -21.25 17.83
C GLU A 468 10.32 -19.74 17.56
N GLU A 469 10.53 -19.34 16.30
CA GLU A 469 10.53 -17.94 15.88
C GLU A 469 9.15 -17.30 16.11
N TYR A 470 8.08 -18.00 15.71
CA TYR A 470 6.70 -17.60 15.97
C TYR A 470 6.42 -17.51 17.47
N ARG A 471 6.78 -18.55 18.24
CA ARG A 471 6.60 -18.59 19.69
C ARG A 471 7.27 -17.38 20.36
N THR A 472 8.53 -17.12 20.02
CA THR A 472 9.32 -16.02 20.58
C THR A 472 8.67 -14.67 20.27
N ALA A 473 8.26 -14.45 19.01
CA ALA A 473 7.63 -13.21 18.59
C ALA A 473 6.30 -12.95 19.31
N PHE A 474 5.43 -13.96 19.43
CA PHE A 474 4.14 -13.83 20.11
C PHE A 474 4.27 -13.67 21.63
N ILE A 475 5.21 -14.37 22.27
CA ILE A 475 5.50 -14.18 23.71
C ILE A 475 5.96 -12.74 23.98
N ALA A 476 6.86 -12.21 23.16
CA ALA A 476 7.30 -10.83 23.29
C ALA A 476 6.16 -9.84 23.03
N ALA A 477 5.33 -10.09 22.01
CA ALA A 477 4.18 -9.26 21.69
C ALA A 477 3.14 -9.24 22.84
N TRP A 478 2.82 -10.38 23.44
CA TRP A 478 1.92 -10.43 24.61
C TRP A 478 2.47 -9.61 25.78
N LYS A 479 3.77 -9.72 26.08
CA LYS A 479 4.40 -8.93 27.16
C LYS A 479 4.43 -7.43 26.87
N ILE A 480 4.45 -7.02 25.60
CA ILE A 480 4.34 -5.60 25.20
C ILE A 480 2.91 -5.10 25.38
N LEU A 481 1.91 -5.90 24.99
CA LEU A 481 0.49 -5.54 25.05
C LEU A 481 -0.06 -5.62 26.48
N ASP A 482 0.44 -6.55 27.29
CA ASP A 482 0.09 -6.74 28.69
C ASP A 482 1.36 -6.85 29.55
N PRO A 483 1.86 -5.72 30.07
CA PRO A 483 3.04 -5.69 30.94
C PRO A 483 2.84 -6.36 32.32
N GLU A 484 1.61 -6.74 32.69
CA GLU A 484 1.33 -7.44 33.96
C GLU A 484 1.67 -8.94 33.86
N LEU A 485 1.83 -9.47 32.66
CA LEU A 485 2.26 -10.85 32.44
C LEU A 485 3.64 -11.09 33.05
N SER A 486 3.77 -12.21 33.77
CA SER A 486 5.01 -12.58 34.45
C SER A 486 6.20 -12.63 33.46
N PRO A 487 7.33 -11.97 33.76
CA PRO A 487 8.49 -11.99 32.88
C PRO A 487 9.08 -13.40 32.75
N ASP A 488 8.96 -14.23 33.78
CA ASP A 488 9.52 -15.58 33.86
C ASP A 488 8.47 -16.69 33.61
N GLY A 489 7.19 -16.32 33.50
CA GLY A 489 6.11 -17.26 33.25
C GLY A 489 6.14 -17.84 31.84
N ILE A 490 5.92 -19.15 31.72
CA ILE A 490 5.73 -19.82 30.43
C ILE A 490 4.31 -19.49 29.97
N LEU A 491 4.18 -18.57 29.00
CA LEU A 491 2.90 -18.17 28.43
C LEU A 491 2.38 -19.26 27.48
N TYR A 492 1.07 -19.51 27.50
CA TYR A 492 0.43 -20.47 26.59
C TYR A 492 -0.89 -19.92 26.05
N PRO A 493 -1.06 -19.81 24.71
CA PRO A 493 -2.28 -19.30 24.11
C PRO A 493 -3.44 -20.29 24.28
N CYS A 494 -4.62 -19.79 24.65
CA CYS A 494 -5.80 -20.63 24.82
C CYS A 494 -7.09 -19.94 24.41
N LYS A 495 -8.18 -20.73 24.31
CA LYS A 495 -9.53 -20.17 24.29
C LYS A 495 -9.85 -19.57 25.66
N SER A 496 -10.78 -18.62 25.71
CA SER A 496 -11.33 -18.10 26.98
C SER A 496 -12.22 -19.11 27.72
N GLU A 497 -12.13 -20.40 27.39
CA GLU A 497 -12.86 -21.48 28.03
C GLU A 497 -12.19 -21.84 29.37
N LYS A 498 -13.00 -21.99 30.43
CA LYS A 498 -12.49 -22.24 31.78
C LYS A 498 -11.66 -23.54 31.87
N GLN A 499 -11.99 -24.54 31.06
CA GLN A 499 -11.34 -25.85 31.08
C GLN A 499 -9.88 -25.75 30.60
N ASP A 500 -9.64 -25.14 29.43
CA ASP A 500 -8.30 -24.90 28.89
C ASP A 500 -7.45 -24.09 29.86
N MET A 501 -8.00 -23.00 30.41
CA MET A 501 -7.28 -22.14 31.34
C MET A 501 -6.86 -22.88 32.62
N ASN A 502 -7.73 -23.75 33.14
CA ASN A 502 -7.42 -24.54 34.34
C ASN A 502 -6.34 -25.58 34.05
N LEU A 503 -6.43 -26.27 32.92
CA LEU A 503 -5.43 -27.27 32.51
C LEU A 503 -4.04 -26.64 32.31
N ILE A 504 -3.97 -25.47 31.67
CA ILE A 504 -2.70 -24.73 31.49
C ILE A 504 -2.10 -24.31 32.83
N LYS A 505 -2.92 -23.81 33.76
CA LYS A 505 -2.47 -23.46 35.11
C LYS A 505 -1.96 -24.68 35.88
N GLU A 506 -2.61 -25.83 35.71
CA GLU A 506 -2.20 -27.09 36.32
C GLU A 506 -0.80 -27.53 35.85
N LEU A 507 -0.47 -27.28 34.59
CA LEU A 507 0.85 -27.51 34.01
C LEU A 507 1.93 -26.52 34.49
N GLY A 508 1.59 -25.55 35.34
CA GLY A 508 2.50 -24.50 35.79
C GLY A 508 2.76 -23.40 34.77
N MET A 509 1.89 -23.28 33.75
CA MET A 509 1.97 -22.28 32.71
C MET A 509 0.93 -21.15 32.93
N VAL A 510 1.13 -20.02 32.25
CA VAL A 510 0.24 -18.85 32.32
C VAL A 510 -0.69 -18.85 31.09
N PRO A 511 -2.01 -19.04 31.26
CA PRO A 511 -2.93 -19.01 30.12
C PRO A 511 -3.09 -17.59 29.59
N VAL A 512 -2.97 -17.44 28.28
CA VAL A 512 -3.17 -16.18 27.55
C VAL A 512 -4.38 -16.34 26.63
N PRO A 513 -5.54 -15.73 26.94
CA PRO A 513 -6.72 -15.85 26.10
C PRO A 513 -6.51 -15.12 24.77
N VAL A 514 -6.60 -15.84 23.65
CA VAL A 514 -6.49 -15.27 22.30
C VAL A 514 -7.87 -15.20 21.67
N LYS A 515 -8.34 -13.98 21.37
CA LYS A 515 -9.69 -13.73 20.81
C LYS A 515 -9.89 -14.35 19.43
N SER A 516 -8.84 -14.35 18.59
CA SER A 516 -8.92 -14.82 17.20
C SER A 516 -8.54 -16.29 17.11
N ASP A 517 -9.51 -17.12 16.69
CA ASP A 517 -9.29 -18.53 16.41
C ASP A 517 -8.24 -18.74 15.32
N ARG A 518 -8.22 -17.83 14.32
CA ARG A 518 -7.25 -17.87 13.22
C ARG A 518 -5.81 -17.74 13.72
N ILE A 519 -5.55 -16.88 14.71
CA ILE A 519 -4.21 -16.75 15.31
C ILE A 519 -3.80 -18.05 15.99
N ARG A 520 -4.72 -18.71 16.72
CA ARG A 520 -4.44 -20.00 17.36
C ARG A 520 -4.14 -21.08 16.32
N THR A 521 -4.88 -21.12 15.22
CA THR A 521 -4.60 -22.01 14.08
C THR A 521 -3.22 -21.74 13.49
N ILE A 522 -2.86 -20.47 13.23
CA ILE A 522 -1.53 -20.09 12.72
C ILE A 522 -0.43 -20.59 13.68
N LEU A 523 -0.58 -20.35 14.98
CA LEU A 523 0.41 -20.77 15.97
C LEU A 523 0.54 -22.30 16.07
N SER A 524 -0.56 -23.03 15.86
CA SER A 524 -0.56 -24.49 15.80
C SER A 524 0.09 -25.01 14.52
N ASP A 525 -0.33 -24.50 13.37
CA ASP A 525 0.16 -24.88 12.05
C ASP A 525 1.65 -24.55 11.90
N ALA A 526 2.13 -23.48 12.52
CA ALA A 526 3.55 -23.12 12.53
C ALA A 526 4.38 -23.99 13.49
N GLY A 527 3.76 -24.87 14.28
CA GLY A 527 4.43 -25.66 15.31
C GLY A 527 4.84 -24.86 16.56
N ALA A 528 4.41 -23.60 16.69
CA ALA A 528 4.77 -22.72 17.80
C ALA A 528 4.11 -23.14 19.11
N PHE A 529 2.81 -23.48 19.04
CA PHE A 529 2.04 -23.97 20.17
C PHE A 529 1.12 -25.08 19.69
N LYS A 530 1.31 -26.29 20.20
CA LYS A 530 0.38 -27.39 19.94
C LYS A 530 -0.98 -27.08 20.58
N ASP A 531 -2.02 -27.79 20.16
CA ASP A 531 -3.24 -27.84 20.95
C ASP A 531 -2.93 -28.35 22.37
N ILE A 532 -3.57 -27.76 23.39
CA ILE A 532 -3.26 -28.06 24.79
C ILE A 532 -3.56 -29.52 25.14
N TYR A 533 -4.62 -30.11 24.58
CA TYR A 533 -4.99 -31.49 24.83
C TYR A 533 -3.99 -32.43 24.15
N HIS A 534 -3.53 -32.09 22.95
CA HIS A 534 -2.46 -32.81 22.26
C HIS A 534 -1.13 -32.74 23.03
N TYR A 535 -0.75 -31.55 23.53
CA TYR A 535 0.44 -31.37 24.35
C TYR A 535 0.39 -32.21 25.63
N CYS A 536 -0.75 -32.23 26.32
CA CYS A 536 -0.93 -33.08 27.51
C CYS A 536 -0.84 -34.58 27.18
N ARG A 537 -1.38 -35.00 26.03
CA ARG A 537 -1.27 -36.38 25.54
C ARG A 537 0.18 -36.79 25.29
N GLU A 538 0.99 -35.93 24.68
CA GLU A 538 2.43 -36.17 24.51
C GLU A 538 3.19 -36.23 25.85
N LEU A 539 2.85 -35.34 26.80
CA LEU A 539 3.44 -35.39 28.13
C LEU A 539 3.11 -36.72 28.85
N LEU A 540 1.89 -37.25 28.68
CA LEU A 540 1.51 -38.54 29.24
C LEU A 540 2.28 -39.70 28.58
N THR A 541 2.38 -39.72 27.25
CA THR A 541 3.06 -40.81 26.52
C THR A 541 4.58 -40.83 26.76
N THR A 542 5.17 -39.65 27.01
CA THR A 542 6.60 -39.49 27.31
C THR A 542 6.96 -39.54 28.80
N ALA A 543 5.97 -39.53 29.70
CA ALA A 543 6.21 -39.63 31.14
C ALA A 543 6.95 -40.93 31.53
N TYR A 544 7.59 -40.95 32.70
CA TYR A 544 8.31 -42.14 33.15
C TYR A 544 7.33 -43.29 33.46
N PRO A 545 7.65 -44.54 33.07
CA PRO A 545 6.89 -45.71 33.51
C PRO A 545 6.87 -45.78 35.04
N SER A 546 5.70 -46.00 35.61
CA SER A 546 5.54 -46.17 37.05
C SER A 546 5.73 -47.64 37.42
N ALA A 547 6.51 -47.90 38.47
CA ALA A 547 6.61 -49.23 39.08
C ALA A 547 5.53 -49.48 40.14
N LYS A 548 4.63 -48.52 40.38
CA LYS A 548 3.58 -48.66 41.39
C LYS A 548 2.55 -49.69 40.95
N VAL A 549 2.18 -50.57 41.87
CA VAL A 549 1.07 -51.51 41.67
C VAL A 549 -0.23 -50.75 41.92
N VAL A 550 -1.04 -50.57 40.88
CA VAL A 550 -2.33 -49.89 40.94
C VAL A 550 -3.46 -50.92 40.84
N PRO A 551 -4.35 -51.03 41.86
CA PRO A 551 -5.53 -51.88 41.79
C PRO A 551 -6.37 -51.59 40.54
N GLY A 552 -6.70 -52.64 39.79
CA GLY A 552 -7.48 -52.54 38.55
C GLY A 552 -6.68 -52.42 37.26
N PHE A 553 -5.39 -52.08 37.32
CA PHE A 553 -4.60 -51.88 36.11
C PHE A 553 -4.49 -53.15 35.26
N GLU A 554 -4.24 -54.32 35.87
CA GLU A 554 -4.23 -55.60 35.15
C GLU A 554 -5.60 -55.96 34.54
N ARG A 555 -6.70 -55.49 35.15
CA ARG A 555 -8.05 -55.68 34.60
C ARG A 555 -8.28 -54.79 33.39
N LEU A 556 -7.88 -53.51 33.46
CA LEU A 556 -7.88 -52.61 32.31
C LEU A 556 -7.02 -53.19 31.17
N ARG A 557 -5.83 -53.69 31.50
CA ARG A 557 -4.89 -54.30 30.55
C ARG A 557 -5.54 -55.46 29.80
N ARG A 558 -6.14 -56.40 30.54
CA ARG A 558 -6.90 -57.53 29.98
C ARG A 558 -8.05 -57.05 29.10
N ALA A 559 -8.80 -56.05 29.55
CA ALA A 559 -9.95 -55.51 28.81
C ALA A 559 -9.52 -54.90 27.47
N ILE A 560 -8.48 -54.06 27.46
CA ILE A 560 -7.94 -53.45 26.23
C ILE A 560 -7.44 -54.54 25.28
N THR A 561 -6.63 -55.51 25.75
CA THR A 561 -6.13 -56.61 24.89
C THR A 561 -7.23 -57.50 24.33
N SER A 562 -8.36 -57.62 25.03
CA SER A 562 -9.51 -58.40 24.56
C SER A 562 -10.34 -57.66 23.51
N LEU A 563 -10.40 -56.32 23.58
CA LEU A 563 -11.09 -55.51 22.58
C LEU A 563 -10.21 -55.23 21.36
N LEU A 564 -8.90 -55.11 21.58
CA LEU A 564 -7.89 -54.77 20.57
C LEU A 564 -6.80 -55.86 20.55
N PRO A 565 -7.03 -57.01 19.89
CA PRO A 565 -6.09 -58.14 19.88
C PRO A 565 -4.72 -57.82 19.26
N SER A 566 -4.62 -56.73 18.49
CA SER A 566 -3.37 -56.21 17.91
C SER A 566 -2.49 -55.47 18.92
N VAL A 567 -2.99 -55.20 20.12
CA VAL A 567 -2.28 -54.50 21.18
C VAL A 567 -1.79 -55.51 22.19
N ASP A 568 -0.47 -55.62 22.34
CA ASP A 568 0.12 -56.52 23.33
C ASP A 568 -0.11 -56.01 24.75
N SER A 569 -0.26 -56.96 25.67
CA SER A 569 -0.41 -56.65 27.11
C SER A 569 0.78 -55.85 27.67
N SER A 570 1.99 -56.03 27.11
CA SER A 570 3.18 -55.26 27.47
C SER A 570 3.18 -53.83 26.92
N SER A 571 2.33 -53.53 25.96
CA SER A 571 2.22 -52.21 25.33
C SER A 571 1.27 -51.27 26.08
N ILE A 572 0.66 -51.71 27.17
CA ILE A 572 -0.19 -50.90 28.04
C ILE A 572 0.60 -50.60 29.31
N ILE A 573 1.02 -49.34 29.45
CA ILE A 573 2.03 -48.91 30.41
C ILE A 573 1.42 -47.90 31.38
N LEU A 574 1.62 -48.14 32.68
CA LEU A 574 1.30 -47.17 33.71
C LEU A 574 2.41 -46.11 33.79
N ARG A 575 2.05 -44.83 33.85
CA ARG A 575 2.98 -43.69 33.80
C ARG A 575 2.85 -42.80 35.03
N ASP A 576 3.97 -42.27 35.52
CA ASP A 576 4.00 -41.26 36.59
C ASP A 576 3.65 -39.87 36.02
N TYR A 577 2.36 -39.68 35.73
CA TYR A 577 1.79 -38.45 35.20
C TYR A 577 0.88 -37.81 36.26
N LYS A 578 1.06 -36.51 36.51
CA LYS A 578 0.47 -35.81 37.67
C LYS A 578 -0.72 -34.91 37.31
N PHE A 579 -1.03 -34.75 36.03
CA PHE A 579 -2.04 -33.80 35.58
C PHE A 579 -3.39 -34.48 35.37
N SER A 580 -4.47 -33.70 35.52
CA SER A 580 -5.84 -34.19 35.51
C SER A 580 -6.29 -34.75 34.15
N TYR A 581 -5.68 -34.30 33.06
CA TYR A 581 -5.96 -34.72 31.68
C TYR A 581 -4.65 -34.95 30.90
N PRO A 582 -4.57 -35.94 29.98
CA PRO A 582 -5.59 -36.94 29.67
C PRO A 582 -5.55 -38.12 30.64
N LYS A 583 -6.67 -38.85 30.74
CA LYS A 583 -6.77 -40.07 31.55
C LYS A 583 -6.26 -41.33 30.83
N VAL A 584 -6.13 -41.28 29.50
CA VAL A 584 -5.48 -42.33 28.68
C VAL A 584 -4.85 -41.63 27.47
N GLY A 585 -3.68 -42.09 27.04
CA GLY A 585 -3.03 -41.65 25.80
C GLY A 585 -2.68 -42.85 24.92
N TRP A 586 -3.00 -42.76 23.63
CA TRP A 586 -2.54 -43.72 22.62
C TRP A 586 -1.31 -43.16 21.91
N ASP A 587 -0.26 -43.96 21.81
CA ASP A 587 0.93 -43.65 21.03
C ASP A 587 0.98 -44.58 19.81
N LYS A 588 0.48 -44.09 18.69
CA LYS A 588 0.44 -44.82 17.41
C LYS A 588 1.83 -45.24 16.93
N LYS A 589 2.87 -44.45 17.20
CA LYS A 589 4.24 -44.73 16.73
C LYS A 589 4.83 -45.95 17.43
N HIS A 590 4.56 -46.10 18.72
CA HIS A 590 5.06 -47.22 19.53
C HIS A 590 4.01 -48.31 19.76
N ASN A 591 2.79 -48.14 19.22
CA ASN A 591 1.63 -49.02 19.42
C ASN A 591 1.36 -49.27 20.91
N THR A 592 1.46 -48.21 21.74
CA THR A 592 1.37 -48.31 23.20
C THR A 592 0.29 -47.42 23.81
N PHE A 593 -0.45 -47.94 24.78
CA PHE A 593 -1.31 -47.15 25.66
C PHE A 593 -0.53 -46.70 26.88
N SER A 594 -0.64 -45.41 27.20
CA SER A 594 -0.14 -44.82 28.43
C SER A 594 -1.31 -44.42 29.32
N VAL A 595 -1.28 -44.88 30.56
CA VAL A 595 -2.32 -44.63 31.57
C VAL A 595 -1.66 -43.98 32.79
N PRO A 596 -2.13 -42.81 33.27
CA PRO A 596 -1.62 -42.21 34.49
C PRO A 596 -2.04 -43.03 35.71
N ILE A 597 -1.42 -42.77 36.86
CA ILE A 597 -1.93 -43.27 38.14
C ILE A 597 -3.30 -42.60 38.39
N PRO A 598 -4.37 -43.36 38.63
CA PRO A 598 -5.70 -42.79 38.84
C PRO A 598 -5.75 -41.95 40.12
N ASP A 599 -6.53 -40.87 40.08
CA ASP A 599 -6.85 -40.08 41.26
C ASP A 599 -7.67 -40.89 42.26
N LYS A 600 -7.68 -40.44 43.52
CA LYS A 600 -8.54 -41.03 44.54
C LYS A 600 -10.00 -40.87 44.12
N CYS A 601 -10.78 -41.94 44.22
CA CYS A 601 -12.19 -41.86 43.91
C CYS A 601 -12.92 -41.05 44.97
N GLU A 602 -13.69 -40.06 44.54
CA GLU A 602 -14.47 -39.21 45.45
C GLU A 602 -15.59 -39.98 46.16
N PHE A 603 -16.06 -41.08 45.56
CA PHE A 603 -17.18 -41.88 46.06
C PHE A 603 -16.75 -43.02 46.99
N HIS A 604 -15.49 -43.47 46.90
CA HIS A 604 -14.98 -44.58 47.69
C HIS A 604 -13.72 -44.15 48.43
N LEU A 605 -13.80 -44.12 49.77
CA LEU A 605 -12.73 -43.67 50.65
C LEU A 605 -11.48 -44.57 50.60
N GLU A 606 -11.64 -45.80 50.08
CA GLU A 606 -10.56 -46.76 49.92
C GLU A 606 -9.75 -46.47 48.66
N ASN A 607 -8.41 -46.41 48.79
CA ASN A 607 -7.50 -46.14 47.67
C ASN A 607 -7.46 -47.26 46.61
N ASP A 608 -8.21 -48.36 46.82
CA ASP A 608 -8.16 -49.57 46.00
C ASP A 608 -9.41 -49.78 45.12
N CYS A 609 -10.32 -48.79 45.08
CA CYS A 609 -11.52 -48.90 44.26
C CYS A 609 -11.20 -48.96 42.75
N LEU A 610 -12.10 -49.58 41.98
CA LEU A 610 -11.87 -49.90 40.56
C LEU A 610 -12.73 -49.05 39.61
N CYS A 611 -13.40 -48.01 40.12
CA CYS A 611 -14.34 -47.18 39.37
C CYS A 611 -13.71 -46.48 38.16
N TRP A 612 -12.39 -46.30 38.17
CA TRP A 612 -11.64 -45.65 37.09
C TRP A 612 -11.42 -46.55 35.86
N VAL A 613 -11.53 -47.88 36.01
CA VAL A 613 -11.24 -48.85 34.94
C VAL A 613 -12.22 -48.71 33.77
N GLY A 614 -13.51 -48.58 34.04
CA GLY A 614 -14.55 -48.45 33.00
C GLY A 614 -14.38 -47.19 32.15
N PRO A 615 -14.32 -45.99 32.76
CA PRO A 615 -14.06 -44.74 32.06
C PRO A 615 -12.75 -44.76 31.26
N CYS A 616 -11.66 -45.29 31.83
CA CYS A 616 -10.39 -45.40 31.10
C CYS A 616 -10.47 -46.38 29.94
N LEU A 617 -11.19 -47.50 30.06
CA LEU A 617 -11.41 -48.43 28.96
C LEU A 617 -12.15 -47.74 27.80
N SER A 618 -13.23 -47.01 28.11
CA SER A 618 -13.97 -46.25 27.08
C SER A 618 -13.06 -45.25 26.38
N LEU A 619 -12.27 -44.47 27.14
CA LEU A 619 -11.34 -43.48 26.58
C LEU A 619 -10.22 -44.14 25.76
N ALA A 620 -9.74 -45.31 26.16
CA ALA A 620 -8.73 -46.05 25.41
C ALA A 620 -9.24 -46.45 24.02
N ILE A 621 -10.48 -46.94 23.93
CA ILE A 621 -11.10 -47.31 22.65
C ILE A 621 -11.36 -46.07 21.80
N SER A 622 -11.89 -44.98 22.37
CA SER A 622 -12.13 -43.73 21.64
C SER A 622 -10.84 -43.13 21.09
N ASN A 623 -9.80 -42.98 21.92
CA ASN A 623 -8.50 -42.46 21.46
C ASN A 623 -7.84 -43.32 20.38
N TRP A 624 -8.07 -44.64 20.42
CA TRP A 624 -7.56 -45.56 19.40
C TRP A 624 -8.35 -45.42 18.09
N ALA A 625 -9.68 -45.30 18.17
CA ALA A 625 -10.55 -45.13 17.01
C ALA A 625 -10.31 -43.80 16.27
N GLU A 626 -9.97 -42.72 16.99
CA GLU A 626 -9.66 -41.40 16.42
C GLU A 626 -8.45 -41.40 15.47
N ASP A 627 -7.51 -42.35 15.61
CA ASP A 627 -6.23 -42.36 14.89
C ASP A 627 -6.27 -43.09 13.52
N ASP A 628 -7.47 -43.20 12.92
CA ASP A 628 -7.73 -43.64 11.54
C ASP A 628 -7.14 -45.03 11.21
N HIS A 629 -7.64 -46.06 11.89
CA HIS A 629 -7.32 -47.45 11.58
C HIS A 629 -8.18 -47.95 10.40
N GLU A 630 -7.73 -47.66 9.17
CA GLU A 630 -8.38 -48.13 7.93
C GLU A 630 -8.68 -49.64 8.01
N GLY A 631 -9.97 -50.01 8.00
CA GLY A 631 -10.43 -51.39 7.89
C GLY A 631 -10.66 -52.14 9.22
N VAL A 632 -10.55 -51.50 10.38
CA VAL A 632 -10.91 -52.13 11.67
C VAL A 632 -12.23 -51.55 12.19
N GLU A 633 -13.25 -52.40 12.37
CA GLU A 633 -14.53 -51.97 12.95
C GLU A 633 -14.33 -51.51 14.40
N GLU A 634 -14.78 -50.31 14.72
CA GLU A 634 -14.76 -49.78 16.08
C GLU A 634 -15.59 -50.69 17.01
N PRO A 635 -15.05 -51.12 18.17
CA PRO A 635 -15.79 -51.94 19.10
C PRO A 635 -17.09 -51.25 19.56
N THR A 636 -18.24 -51.88 19.30
CA THR A 636 -19.55 -51.37 19.77
C THR A 636 -19.57 -51.16 21.28
N GLN A 637 -20.36 -50.21 21.77
CA GLN A 637 -20.56 -49.98 23.22
C GLN A 637 -20.94 -51.26 23.98
N SER A 638 -21.77 -52.11 23.38
CA SER A 638 -22.14 -53.42 23.95
C SER A 638 -20.97 -54.41 24.02
N ALA A 639 -19.97 -54.31 23.13
CA ALA A 639 -18.74 -55.08 23.22
C ALA A 639 -17.83 -54.53 24.33
N ILE A 640 -17.67 -53.20 24.42
CA ILE A 640 -16.91 -52.54 25.50
C ILE A 640 -17.47 -52.95 26.87
N TRP A 641 -18.79 -52.88 27.05
CA TRP A 641 -19.45 -53.27 28.31
C TRP A 641 -19.28 -54.76 28.64
N ARG A 642 -19.43 -55.66 27.66
CA ARG A 642 -19.24 -57.11 27.88
C ARG A 642 -17.81 -57.44 28.30
N VAL A 643 -16.82 -56.83 27.64
CA VAL A 643 -15.41 -57.03 27.99
C VAL A 643 -15.09 -56.41 29.34
N PHE A 644 -15.64 -55.23 29.66
CA PHE A 644 -15.52 -54.62 30.98
C PHE A 644 -16.03 -55.57 32.07
N MET A 645 -17.27 -56.08 31.94
CA MET A 645 -17.85 -57.01 32.91
C MET A 645 -17.03 -58.29 33.07
N SER A 646 -16.52 -58.84 31.96
CA SER A 646 -15.65 -60.01 31.99
C SER A 646 -14.29 -59.74 32.65
N ALA A 647 -13.68 -58.58 32.38
CA ALA A 647 -12.42 -58.18 33.00
C ALA A 647 -12.58 -57.86 34.50
N MET A 648 -13.78 -57.49 34.93
CA MET A 648 -14.16 -57.22 36.31
C MET A 648 -14.66 -58.45 37.08
N ASP A 649 -14.68 -59.64 36.45
CA ASP A 649 -15.12 -60.87 37.10
C ASP A 649 -14.27 -61.21 38.36
N GLY A 650 -14.95 -61.65 39.43
CA GLY A 650 -14.33 -61.94 40.73
C GLY A 650 -13.97 -60.73 41.62
N VAL A 651 -14.40 -59.50 41.29
CA VAL A 651 -14.34 -58.34 42.23
C VAL A 651 -15.55 -58.41 43.17
N VAL A 652 -15.32 -58.65 44.46
CA VAL A 652 -16.39 -58.90 45.45
C VAL A 652 -17.12 -57.63 45.90
N ASP A 653 -16.52 -56.45 45.70
CA ASP A 653 -17.03 -55.15 46.19
C ASP A 653 -17.85 -54.32 45.19
N MET A 654 -18.23 -54.85 44.02
CA MET A 654 -19.29 -54.23 43.21
C MET A 654 -20.71 -54.69 43.61
N LYS A 655 -20.83 -55.43 44.73
CA LYS A 655 -22.13 -55.70 45.35
C LYS A 655 -22.62 -54.42 46.00
N GLU A 656 -23.74 -53.90 45.49
CA GLU A 656 -24.61 -52.90 46.10
C GLU A 656 -24.27 -52.64 47.58
N HIS A 657 -23.63 -51.51 47.87
CA HIS A 657 -23.96 -50.82 49.11
C HIS A 657 -25.44 -50.49 49.02
N ARG A 658 -26.26 -51.38 49.59
CA ARG A 658 -27.62 -51.02 50.01
C ARG A 658 -27.46 -49.75 50.81
N PHE A 659 -27.94 -48.64 50.27
CA PHE A 659 -28.32 -47.51 51.10
C PHE A 659 -29.27 -48.08 52.16
N GLU A 660 -28.80 -48.18 53.40
CA GLU A 660 -29.67 -48.45 54.53
C GLU A 660 -30.69 -47.30 54.57
N PRO A 661 -32.00 -47.58 54.60
CA PRO A 661 -33.00 -46.54 54.73
C PRO A 661 -32.74 -45.83 56.07
N ALA A 662 -32.64 -44.50 56.01
CA ALA A 662 -32.52 -43.67 57.19
C ALA A 662 -33.63 -44.05 58.18
N VAL A 663 -33.19 -44.37 59.40
CA VAL A 663 -34.00 -44.66 60.57
C VAL A 663 -35.07 -43.57 60.73
N GLU A 664 -36.33 -43.98 60.63
CA GLU A 664 -37.47 -43.18 61.08
C GLU A 664 -37.35 -42.92 62.59
N PRO A 665 -37.40 -41.66 63.06
CA PRO A 665 -37.71 -41.41 64.46
C PRO A 665 -39.23 -41.46 64.61
N ASN A 666 -39.70 -42.59 65.12
CA ASN A 666 -41.02 -42.78 65.68
C ASN A 666 -41.19 -41.86 66.92
N VAL A 667 -42.08 -40.86 66.84
CA VAL A 667 -42.65 -40.19 68.01
C VAL A 667 -44.17 -40.21 67.90
N ASN A 668 -44.75 -40.92 68.86
CA ASN A 668 -46.16 -41.12 69.12
C ASN A 668 -46.95 -39.81 69.33
N SER A 669 -48.16 -39.83 68.77
CA SER A 669 -49.47 -39.53 69.39
C SER A 669 -49.73 -38.19 70.08
N SER A 670 -50.78 -37.53 69.56
CA SER A 670 -51.79 -36.71 70.25
C SER A 670 -51.32 -35.55 71.13
N ASP A 671 -51.68 -34.31 70.80
CA ASP A 671 -52.94 -33.73 71.28
C ASP A 671 -53.15 -32.27 70.79
N SER A 672 -54.41 -31.96 70.50
CA SER A 672 -55.08 -30.66 70.62
C SER A 672 -54.70 -29.41 69.79
N PHE A 673 -55.75 -28.89 69.13
CA PHE A 673 -56.29 -27.52 69.23
C PHE A 673 -56.21 -26.59 67.99
N ASP A 674 -57.38 -26.51 67.32
CA ASP A 674 -58.11 -25.37 66.76
C ASP A 674 -57.45 -24.32 65.85
N GLY A 675 -58.11 -24.13 64.69
CA GLY A 675 -57.96 -22.98 63.81
C GLY A 675 -58.82 -23.10 62.56
N ASP A 676 -60.14 -23.08 62.77
CA ASP A 676 -61.22 -23.28 61.80
C ASP A 676 -61.49 -22.10 60.83
N TYR A 677 -62.18 -22.46 59.73
CA TYR A 677 -62.64 -21.80 58.48
C TYR A 677 -62.91 -20.28 58.30
N GLY A 678 -62.81 -19.89 57.01
CA GLY A 678 -63.77 -19.02 56.29
C GLY A 678 -63.27 -18.60 54.89
N MET A 679 -63.54 -19.33 53.78
CA MET A 679 -64.70 -19.30 52.86
C MET A 679 -64.96 -18.00 52.04
N GLY A 680 -64.98 -18.16 50.71
CA GLY A 680 -65.68 -17.34 49.69
C GLY A 680 -64.82 -16.31 48.94
N ASP A 681 -64.93 -16.06 47.64
CA ASP A 681 -65.72 -16.65 46.55
C ASP A 681 -65.26 -15.98 45.23
N ASP A 682 -65.29 -16.75 44.14
CA ASP A 682 -65.76 -16.41 42.78
C ASP A 682 -65.06 -15.42 41.78
N SER A 683 -65.21 -15.78 40.49
CA SER A 683 -64.91 -15.12 39.19
C SER A 683 -63.50 -15.38 38.61
N GLY A 684 -63.24 -16.23 37.58
CA GLY A 684 -63.86 -16.41 36.24
C GLY A 684 -62.96 -15.69 35.20
N ASN A 685 -62.52 -16.17 34.04
CA ASN A 685 -62.80 -17.24 33.04
C ASN A 685 -61.46 -17.43 32.24
N ASP A 686 -61.03 -18.60 31.75
CA ASP A 686 -61.52 -19.38 30.57
C ASP A 686 -61.53 -18.50 29.28
N GLU A 687 -60.87 -18.78 28.14
CA GLU A 687 -60.56 -20.04 27.43
C GLU A 687 -59.46 -19.79 26.34
N ASP A 688 -58.58 -20.78 26.16
CA ASP A 688 -58.16 -21.54 24.95
C ASP A 688 -58.18 -20.83 23.56
N GLU A 689 -57.07 -20.72 22.80
CA GLU A 689 -56.23 -21.71 22.11
C GLU A 689 -56.92 -22.59 21.02
N ASP A 690 -56.32 -22.53 19.83
CA ASP A 690 -56.42 -23.39 18.63
C ASP A 690 -57.50 -23.18 17.55
N GLY A 691 -57.01 -23.03 16.30
CA GLY A 691 -57.80 -23.24 15.08
C GLY A 691 -57.24 -22.59 13.80
N GLU A 692 -56.67 -23.41 12.92
CA GLU A 692 -56.16 -23.13 11.57
C GLU A 692 -57.11 -22.34 10.63
N GLN A 693 -56.54 -21.59 9.66
CA GLN A 693 -56.85 -21.69 8.20
C GLN A 693 -56.29 -20.50 7.38
N SER A 694 -55.64 -20.83 6.25
CA SER A 694 -55.45 -19.95 5.08
C SER A 694 -56.82 -19.56 4.47
N PRO A 695 -57.01 -18.37 3.84
CA PRO A 695 -56.42 -18.09 2.50
C PRO A 695 -56.11 -16.60 2.16
N SER A 696 -55.32 -16.41 1.09
CA SER A 696 -55.20 -15.20 0.25
C SER A 696 -56.58 -14.68 -0.25
N PRO A 697 -56.76 -13.54 -0.98
CA PRO A 697 -55.79 -12.63 -1.64
C PRO A 697 -56.15 -11.11 -1.55
N GLY A 698 -55.36 -10.22 -2.17
CA GLY A 698 -55.82 -8.83 -2.40
C GLY A 698 -54.81 -7.84 -3.00
N ILE A 699 -54.66 -7.88 -4.32
CA ILE A 699 -53.96 -6.86 -5.12
C ILE A 699 -54.84 -5.60 -5.21
N TYR A 700 -54.32 -4.41 -4.87
CA TYR A 700 -54.78 -3.15 -5.44
C TYR A 700 -53.65 -2.15 -5.68
N ARG A 701 -53.60 -1.66 -6.92
CA ARG A 701 -52.74 -0.59 -7.47
C ARG A 701 -53.24 0.79 -7.03
N SER A 702 -52.31 1.76 -6.90
CA SER A 702 -52.29 3.09 -7.56
C SER A 702 -51.40 4.06 -6.75
N ARG A 703 -50.28 4.58 -7.28
CA ARG A 703 -50.04 5.68 -8.26
C ARG A 703 -49.81 7.06 -7.58
N SER A 704 -48.58 7.58 -7.77
CA SER A 704 -48.16 8.98 -8.00
C SER A 704 -48.54 10.11 -7.03
N HIS A 705 -47.54 10.78 -6.44
CA HIS A 705 -47.03 12.12 -6.84
C HIS A 705 -46.10 12.74 -5.76
N SER A 706 -45.07 13.47 -6.25
CA SER A 706 -44.14 14.35 -5.51
C SER A 706 -44.83 15.54 -4.80
N PRO A 707 -44.10 16.57 -4.35
CA PRO A 707 -43.31 16.68 -3.12
C PRO A 707 -43.86 17.81 -2.22
N ARG A 708 -43.41 17.95 -0.97
CA ARG A 708 -43.59 19.22 -0.25
C ARG A 708 -42.46 19.53 0.73
N VAL A 709 -41.83 20.65 0.41
CA VAL A 709 -40.92 21.47 1.22
C VAL A 709 -41.55 21.83 2.56
N LEU A 710 -40.76 21.82 3.64
CA LEU A 710 -40.86 22.81 4.71
C LEU A 710 -39.50 22.98 5.40
N GLN A 711 -39.32 24.21 5.83
CA GLN A 711 -38.10 24.95 6.15
C GLN A 711 -37.92 25.00 7.69
N VAL A 712 -36.72 25.43 8.15
CA VAL A 712 -36.46 26.19 9.39
C VAL A 712 -35.74 25.47 10.57
N SER A 713 -34.43 25.79 10.67
CA SER A 713 -33.58 26.19 11.83
C SER A 713 -33.39 25.31 13.08
N GLY A 714 -32.14 25.27 13.56
CA GLY A 714 -31.80 25.06 14.97
C GLY A 714 -30.40 24.48 15.21
N GLU A 715 -29.50 25.29 15.75
CA GLU A 715 -28.13 24.97 16.18
C GLU A 715 -28.04 24.02 17.41
N PRO A 716 -26.82 23.55 17.80
CA PRO A 716 -26.59 22.18 18.21
C PRO A 716 -26.45 21.98 19.73
N SER A 717 -26.67 20.74 20.20
CA SER A 717 -25.96 20.15 21.35
C SER A 717 -26.33 18.68 21.55
N GLY A 718 -25.31 17.84 21.75
CA GLY A 718 -25.33 16.83 22.82
C GLY A 718 -25.76 15.39 22.47
N SER A 719 -24.74 14.53 22.46
CA SER A 719 -24.70 13.18 23.06
C SER A 719 -25.50 12.00 22.46
N ASP A 720 -24.71 11.01 22.05
CA ASP A 720 -24.76 9.57 22.37
C ASP A 720 -25.88 8.64 21.87
N SER A 721 -25.39 7.43 21.56
CA SER A 721 -26.05 6.11 21.51
C SER A 721 -26.69 5.65 20.20
N SER A 722 -25.94 4.76 19.52
CA SER A 722 -26.33 3.39 19.18
C SER A 722 -27.69 3.14 18.52
N ARG A 723 -27.68 2.75 17.23
CA ARG A 723 -28.55 1.65 16.75
C ARG A 723 -28.09 1.04 15.43
N GLU A 724 -28.05 -0.28 15.46
CA GLU A 724 -27.86 -1.24 14.36
C GLU A 724 -28.86 -1.05 13.22
N VAL A 725 -28.39 -1.23 11.97
CA VAL A 725 -29.23 -1.67 10.84
C VAL A 725 -28.40 -2.61 9.96
N SER A 726 -28.81 -3.87 9.89
CA SER A 726 -28.31 -4.87 8.94
C SER A 726 -29.14 -4.93 7.65
N ALA A 727 -28.43 -5.19 6.55
CA ALA A 727 -28.78 -6.02 5.37
C ALA A 727 -29.93 -5.54 4.45
N ALA A 728 -29.96 -5.73 3.12
CA ALA A 728 -29.10 -6.33 2.10
C ALA A 728 -29.77 -6.07 0.72
N ALA A 729 -29.04 -6.15 -0.40
CA ALA A 729 -29.62 -6.52 -1.70
C ALA A 729 -28.55 -7.08 -2.65
N ALA A 730 -28.42 -8.40 -2.64
CA ALA A 730 -27.74 -9.19 -3.66
C ALA A 730 -28.74 -9.50 -4.78
N ILE A 731 -28.30 -9.37 -6.03
CA ILE A 731 -29.04 -9.82 -7.21
C ILE A 731 -28.34 -11.08 -7.72
N SER A 732 -29.04 -12.21 -7.64
CA SER A 732 -28.66 -13.48 -8.30
C SER A 732 -29.63 -13.77 -9.44
N PRO A 733 -29.15 -14.23 -10.61
CA PRO A 733 -29.98 -14.96 -11.57
C PRO A 733 -29.74 -16.48 -11.45
N THR A 734 -30.84 -17.21 -11.37
CA THR A 734 -30.96 -18.68 -11.38
C THR A 734 -30.53 -19.34 -12.69
N PRO A 735 -29.93 -20.55 -12.65
CA PRO A 735 -29.59 -21.37 -13.82
C PRO A 735 -30.75 -22.28 -14.24
N ARG A 736 -30.78 -22.62 -15.53
CA ARG A 736 -31.70 -23.61 -16.12
C ARG A 736 -31.00 -24.96 -16.24
N SER A 737 -31.66 -25.98 -15.73
CA SER A 737 -31.26 -27.40 -15.71
C SER A 737 -31.42 -28.08 -17.07
N SER A 738 -30.52 -29.03 -17.37
CA SER A 738 -30.85 -30.23 -18.15
C SER A 738 -29.85 -31.36 -17.85
N SER A 739 -30.38 -32.44 -17.28
CA SER A 739 -29.81 -33.79 -17.12
C SER A 739 -29.46 -34.39 -18.51
N THR A 740 -28.61 -35.41 -18.69
CA THR A 740 -28.80 -36.82 -18.27
C THR A 740 -27.59 -37.66 -18.78
N THR A 741 -26.80 -38.28 -17.87
CA THR A 741 -26.09 -39.61 -17.91
C THR A 741 -25.23 -40.10 -19.13
N PRO A 742 -24.48 -41.24 -19.06
CA PRO A 742 -23.38 -41.61 -18.13
C PRO A 742 -22.15 -42.30 -18.82
N GLY A 743 -20.92 -42.07 -18.32
CA GLY A 743 -19.71 -42.94 -18.39
C GLY A 743 -19.22 -43.52 -19.74
N PRO A 744 -18.10 -44.30 -19.80
CA PRO A 744 -17.10 -44.58 -18.78
C PRO A 744 -15.63 -44.35 -19.23
N THR A 745 -14.74 -44.51 -18.26
CA THR A 745 -13.30 -44.82 -18.32
C THR A 745 -12.87 -45.78 -19.44
N VAL A 746 -11.66 -45.58 -20.00
CA VAL A 746 -10.57 -46.60 -20.09
C VAL A 746 -9.33 -45.96 -20.75
N ARG A 747 -8.17 -46.31 -20.19
CA ARG A 747 -6.80 -45.96 -20.58
C ARG A 747 -6.18 -47.13 -21.36
N ASP A 748 -5.26 -46.80 -22.26
CA ASP A 748 -4.17 -47.63 -22.84
C ASP A 748 -4.52 -48.91 -23.62
N GLU A 749 -4.27 -48.90 -24.93
CA GLU A 749 -3.20 -49.70 -25.58
C GLU A 749 -3.19 -49.47 -27.10
N ALA A 750 -2.00 -49.30 -27.65
CA ALA A 750 -1.69 -49.32 -29.09
C ALA A 750 -1.02 -50.67 -29.43
N PRO A 751 -0.58 -50.91 -30.69
CA PRO A 751 -1.33 -51.05 -31.93
C PRO A 751 -1.03 -52.40 -32.60
N ARG A 752 -1.88 -52.87 -33.53
CA ARG A 752 -1.50 -53.83 -34.59
C ARG A 752 -2.56 -53.90 -35.70
N THR A 753 -2.20 -53.39 -36.88
CA THR A 753 -2.66 -53.89 -38.20
C THR A 753 -2.05 -55.29 -38.46
N PRO A 754 -2.35 -56.06 -39.52
CA PRO A 754 -3.15 -55.79 -40.74
C PRO A 754 -4.11 -56.96 -41.17
N GLN A 755 -4.99 -56.74 -42.16
CA GLN A 755 -5.11 -57.58 -43.39
C GLN A 755 -6.48 -57.41 -44.10
N GLU A 756 -6.35 -57.00 -45.37
CA GLU A 756 -6.93 -57.61 -46.58
C GLU A 756 -8.40 -58.09 -46.62
N SER A 757 -9.10 -57.46 -47.57
CA SER A 757 -10.39 -57.76 -48.22
C SER A 757 -10.56 -59.23 -48.65
N PRO A 758 -11.81 -59.73 -48.86
CA PRO A 758 -12.47 -59.49 -50.16
C PRO A 758 -14.01 -59.40 -50.18
N THR A 759 -14.48 -58.51 -51.05
CA THR A 759 -15.54 -58.66 -52.07
C THR A 759 -16.67 -59.68 -51.86
N THR A 760 -17.93 -59.21 -51.70
CA THR A 760 -19.06 -59.73 -52.50
C THR A 760 -20.21 -58.74 -52.65
N THR A 761 -20.66 -58.67 -53.90
CA THR A 761 -21.76 -58.00 -54.60
C THR A 761 -23.16 -58.05 -53.95
N ALA A 762 -23.91 -56.94 -53.94
CA ALA A 762 -25.11 -56.74 -54.79
C ALA A 762 -26.10 -55.67 -54.28
N ARG A 763 -26.75 -55.02 -55.26
CA ARG A 763 -28.07 -54.34 -55.25
C ARG A 763 -28.18 -52.86 -54.85
N SER A 764 -27.93 -52.02 -55.87
CA SER A 764 -28.90 -51.09 -56.51
C SER A 764 -29.97 -50.42 -55.62
N ALA A 765 -29.74 -49.17 -55.26
CA ALA A 765 -30.75 -48.12 -55.26
C ALA A 765 -30.10 -46.81 -55.71
N ARG A 766 -30.41 -46.40 -56.94
CA ARG A 766 -30.05 -45.10 -57.52
C ARG A 766 -30.83 -44.02 -56.78
N LEU A 767 -30.18 -43.29 -55.88
CA LEU A 767 -30.67 -41.98 -55.42
C LEU A 767 -29.80 -40.91 -56.10
N VAL A 768 -30.40 -40.20 -57.03
CA VAL A 768 -29.83 -38.99 -57.63
C VAL A 768 -29.89 -37.91 -56.56
N ILE A 769 -28.76 -37.65 -55.90
CA ILE A 769 -28.59 -36.49 -55.01
C ILE A 769 -28.19 -35.31 -55.91
N PRO A 770 -28.92 -34.17 -55.86
CA PRO A 770 -28.55 -33.00 -56.64
C PRO A 770 -27.19 -32.49 -56.17
N GLU A 771 -26.34 -32.11 -57.13
CA GLU A 771 -25.04 -31.51 -56.89
C GLU A 771 -25.18 -30.21 -56.08
N ASN A 772 -25.02 -30.30 -54.76
CA ASN A 772 -24.95 -29.16 -53.86
C ASN A 772 -23.55 -28.52 -53.94
N HIS A 773 -23.25 -27.90 -55.09
CA HIS A 773 -22.05 -27.08 -55.28
C HIS A 773 -21.95 -25.95 -54.24
N SER A 774 -23.08 -25.47 -53.72
CA SER A 774 -23.17 -24.47 -52.65
C SER A 774 -22.61 -24.97 -51.30
N PHE A 775 -22.88 -26.22 -50.93
CA PHE A 775 -22.42 -26.78 -49.65
C PHE A 775 -20.92 -27.07 -49.68
N ILE A 776 -20.41 -27.60 -50.80
CA ILE A 776 -18.98 -27.85 -50.98
C ILE A 776 -18.20 -26.53 -51.00
N ALA A 777 -18.71 -25.48 -51.66
CA ALA A 777 -18.09 -24.16 -51.63
C ALA A 777 -18.05 -23.55 -50.22
N HIS A 778 -19.12 -23.71 -49.44
CA HIS A 778 -19.17 -23.25 -48.04
C HIS A 778 -18.19 -24.03 -47.14
N MET A 779 -18.12 -25.35 -47.28
CA MET A 779 -17.16 -26.19 -46.55
C MET A 779 -15.71 -25.85 -46.91
N ASN A 780 -15.42 -25.58 -48.19
CA ASN A 780 -14.10 -25.14 -48.62
C ASN A 780 -13.73 -23.75 -48.07
N GLY A 781 -14.71 -22.84 -47.93
CA GLY A 781 -14.50 -21.53 -47.29
C GLY A 781 -14.23 -21.64 -45.79
N LEU A 782 -14.94 -22.53 -45.09
CA LEU A 782 -14.68 -22.85 -43.68
C LEU A 782 -13.32 -23.52 -43.48
N GLN A 783 -12.93 -24.42 -44.38
CA GLN A 783 -11.60 -25.04 -44.32
C GLN A 783 -10.50 -24.00 -44.55
N ALA A 784 -10.66 -23.09 -45.53
CA ALA A 784 -9.67 -22.05 -45.80
C ALA A 784 -9.52 -21.05 -44.64
N THR A 785 -10.62 -20.71 -43.95
CA THR A 785 -10.57 -19.86 -42.75
C THR A 785 -9.95 -20.58 -41.56
N PHE A 786 -10.25 -21.87 -41.37
CA PHE A 786 -9.59 -22.71 -40.38
C PHE A 786 -8.07 -22.81 -40.63
N ASP A 787 -7.66 -23.09 -41.87
CA ASP A 787 -6.24 -23.18 -42.24
C ASP A 787 -5.52 -21.83 -42.04
N GLN A 788 -6.22 -20.72 -42.29
CA GLN A 788 -5.69 -19.37 -42.03
C GLN A 788 -5.51 -19.09 -40.52
N GLU A 789 -6.43 -19.53 -39.67
CA GLU A 789 -6.30 -19.41 -38.22
C GLU A 789 -5.20 -20.32 -37.66
N VAL A 790 -5.08 -21.55 -38.15
CA VAL A 790 -3.98 -22.45 -37.79
C VAL A 790 -2.63 -21.83 -38.18
N LYS A 791 -2.55 -21.20 -39.35
CA LYS A 791 -1.33 -20.48 -39.76
C LYS A 791 -1.02 -19.31 -38.82
N ARG A 792 -2.02 -18.50 -38.45
CA ARG A 792 -1.84 -17.39 -37.48
C ARG A 792 -1.39 -17.89 -36.11
N ALA A 793 -1.93 -19.01 -35.64
CA ALA A 793 -1.52 -19.64 -34.39
C ALA A 793 -0.06 -20.10 -34.43
N ASN A 794 0.35 -20.75 -35.52
CA ASN A 794 1.74 -21.18 -35.72
C ASN A 794 2.71 -19.99 -35.84
N ASP A 795 2.31 -18.93 -36.54
CA ASP A 795 3.12 -17.70 -36.65
C ASP A 795 3.27 -17.01 -35.29
N ALA A 796 2.22 -17.00 -34.45
CA ALA A 796 2.26 -16.47 -33.09
C ALA A 796 3.14 -17.32 -32.16
N GLU A 797 3.09 -18.65 -32.28
CA GLU A 797 3.95 -19.57 -31.53
C GLU A 797 5.44 -19.38 -31.90
N ALA A 798 5.74 -19.21 -33.19
CA ALA A 798 7.09 -18.90 -33.66
C ALA A 798 7.60 -17.55 -33.14
N GLN A 799 6.74 -16.53 -33.06
CA GLN A 799 7.09 -15.23 -32.45
C GLN A 799 7.35 -15.34 -30.94
N LEU A 800 6.57 -16.15 -30.22
CA LEU A 800 6.78 -16.41 -28.80
C LEU A 800 8.12 -17.09 -28.54
N GLU A 801 8.49 -18.07 -29.37
CA GLU A 801 9.76 -18.78 -29.23
C GLU A 801 10.98 -17.88 -29.55
N ALA A 802 10.84 -17.00 -30.54
CA ALA A 802 11.85 -15.97 -30.81
C ALA A 802 12.02 -14.98 -29.65
N LEU A 803 10.93 -14.59 -28.97
CA LEU A 803 10.98 -13.73 -27.78
C LEU A 803 11.59 -14.45 -26.58
N ARG A 804 11.28 -15.73 -26.36
CA ARG A 804 11.92 -16.55 -25.32
C ARG A 804 13.42 -16.66 -25.52
N THR A 805 13.86 -16.85 -26.76
CA THR A 805 15.28 -16.96 -27.11
C THR A 805 16.01 -15.64 -26.81
N LYS A 806 15.44 -14.49 -27.20
CA LYS A 806 15.96 -13.16 -26.85
C LYS A 806 16.02 -12.90 -25.35
N LEU A 807 15.01 -13.35 -24.60
CA LEU A 807 14.98 -13.22 -23.15
C LEU A 807 16.11 -14.02 -22.46
N ILE A 808 16.40 -15.23 -22.96
CA ILE A 808 17.51 -16.06 -22.48
C ILE A 808 18.87 -15.40 -22.79
N GLU A 809 19.04 -14.83 -23.98
CA GLU A 809 20.24 -14.05 -24.35
C GLU A 809 20.41 -12.80 -23.46
N GLU A 810 19.32 -12.12 -23.12
CA GLU A 810 19.35 -10.97 -22.23
C GLU A 810 19.67 -11.37 -20.77
N GLN A 811 19.09 -12.48 -20.29
CA GLN A 811 19.38 -13.03 -18.96
C GLN A 811 20.85 -13.46 -18.82
N THR A 812 21.41 -14.12 -19.83
CA THR A 812 22.83 -14.51 -19.84
C THR A 812 23.76 -13.29 -19.86
N THR A 813 23.40 -12.25 -20.62
CA THR A 813 24.14 -10.97 -20.62
C THR A 813 24.08 -10.27 -19.25
N ASN A 814 22.92 -10.30 -18.60
CA ASN A 814 22.73 -9.72 -17.26
C ASN A 814 23.52 -10.49 -16.17
N LEU A 815 23.57 -11.82 -16.23
CA LEU A 815 24.41 -12.64 -15.35
C LEU A 815 25.91 -12.32 -15.53
N ALA A 816 26.37 -12.14 -16.77
CA ALA A 816 27.74 -11.71 -17.04
C ALA A 816 28.03 -10.31 -16.44
N ARG A 817 27.07 -9.39 -16.53
CA ARG A 817 27.17 -8.04 -15.93
C ARG A 817 27.21 -8.09 -14.41
N GLN A 818 26.41 -8.94 -13.76
CA GLN A 818 26.44 -9.14 -12.30
C GLN A 818 27.79 -9.70 -11.84
N SER A 819 28.33 -10.71 -12.52
CA SER A 819 29.66 -11.26 -12.23
C SER A 819 30.78 -10.19 -12.34
N LEU A 820 30.68 -9.29 -13.32
CA LEU A 820 31.60 -8.16 -13.44
C LEU A 820 31.47 -7.17 -12.27
N ILE A 821 30.25 -6.87 -11.84
CA ILE A 821 29.98 -6.00 -10.68
C ILE A 821 30.54 -6.63 -9.39
N GLU A 822 30.34 -7.92 -9.16
CA GLU A 822 30.91 -8.62 -8.01
C GLU A 822 32.45 -8.57 -8.02
N THR A 823 33.06 -8.76 -9.18
CA THR A 823 34.51 -8.65 -9.35
C THR A 823 35.00 -7.23 -9.03
N LYS A 824 34.27 -6.20 -9.47
CA LYS A 824 34.58 -4.80 -9.15
C LYS A 824 34.39 -4.48 -7.67
N ASN A 825 33.34 -5.01 -7.03
CA ASN A 825 33.10 -4.83 -5.60
C ASN A 825 34.21 -5.48 -4.77
N ARG A 826 34.69 -6.67 -5.16
CA ARG A 826 35.88 -7.30 -4.53
C ARG A 826 37.13 -6.44 -4.68
N GLN A 827 37.34 -5.81 -5.85
CA GLN A 827 38.43 -4.84 -6.03
C GLN A 827 38.29 -3.61 -5.14
N VAL A 828 37.08 -3.05 -5.00
CA VAL A 828 36.81 -1.90 -4.13
C VAL A 828 37.10 -2.24 -2.67
N VAL A 829 36.62 -3.38 -2.16
CA VAL A 829 36.89 -3.83 -0.79
C VAL A 829 38.39 -4.03 -0.54
N MET A 830 39.12 -4.58 -1.52
CA MET A 830 40.58 -4.72 -1.45
C MET A 830 41.27 -3.35 -1.36
N LEU A 831 40.87 -2.38 -2.18
CA LEU A 831 41.42 -1.02 -2.17
C LEU A 831 41.08 -0.28 -0.88
N GLN A 832 39.87 -0.45 -0.34
CA GLN A 832 39.49 0.10 0.96
C GLN A 832 40.33 -0.49 2.09
N GLY A 833 40.61 -1.80 2.05
CA GLY A 833 41.52 -2.45 3.00
C GLY A 833 42.96 -1.93 2.90
N GLN A 834 43.44 -1.61 1.69
CA GLN A 834 44.74 -0.96 1.50
C GLN A 834 44.75 0.48 2.03
N LEU A 835 43.68 1.24 1.76
CA LEU A 835 43.52 2.61 2.26
C LEU A 835 43.50 2.64 3.80
N ALA A 836 42.75 1.72 4.43
CA ALA A 836 42.69 1.60 5.88
C ALA A 836 44.05 1.29 6.52
N LYS A 837 44.93 0.55 5.81
CA LYS A 837 46.31 0.31 6.25
C LYS A 837 47.21 1.54 6.11
N LEU A 838 46.93 2.43 5.15
CA LEU A 838 47.67 3.67 4.94
C LEU A 838 47.17 4.82 5.82
N GLN A 839 45.95 4.75 6.32
CA GLN A 839 45.32 5.79 7.14
C GLN A 839 46.17 6.19 8.37
N PRO A 840 46.72 5.25 9.18
CA PRO A 840 47.56 5.61 10.32
C PRO A 840 48.86 6.33 9.93
N PHE A 841 49.42 6.00 8.75
CA PHE A 841 50.61 6.67 8.23
C PHE A 841 50.29 8.10 7.77
N LEU A 842 49.15 8.30 7.10
CA LEU A 842 48.67 9.63 6.70
C LEU A 842 48.33 10.51 7.91
N ASP A 843 47.72 9.92 8.94
CA ASP A 843 47.41 10.63 10.19
C ASP A 843 48.69 11.00 10.95
N GLY A 844 49.70 10.11 10.98
CA GLY A 844 51.02 10.43 11.52
C GLY A 844 51.76 11.53 10.76
N LEU A 845 51.69 11.55 9.43
CA LEU A 845 52.22 12.65 8.62
C LEU A 845 51.48 13.97 8.89
N ARG A 846 50.16 13.91 9.08
CA ARG A 846 49.36 15.09 9.41
C ARG A 846 49.76 15.67 10.77
N GLU A 847 49.95 14.83 11.79
CA GLU A 847 50.45 15.27 13.10
C GLU A 847 51.86 15.89 13.01
N GLN A 848 52.74 15.36 12.16
CA GLN A 848 54.07 15.92 11.94
C GLN A 848 54.04 17.27 11.18
N LEU A 849 53.02 17.49 10.34
CA LEU A 849 52.88 18.70 9.52
C LEU A 849 52.09 19.82 10.21
N GLU A 850 51.28 19.52 11.23
CA GLU A 850 50.52 20.52 12.01
C GLU A 850 51.41 21.64 12.61
N PRO A 851 52.58 21.34 13.23
CA PRO A 851 53.49 22.38 13.71
C PRO A 851 53.98 23.30 12.59
N THR A 852 54.29 22.75 11.42
CA THR A 852 54.74 23.50 10.24
C THR A 852 53.61 24.38 9.69
N ARG A 853 52.38 23.89 9.71
CA ARG A 853 51.20 24.64 9.31
C ARG A 853 50.92 25.80 10.26
N ALA A 854 51.04 25.60 11.56
CA ALA A 854 50.92 26.66 12.56
C ALA A 854 51.97 27.76 12.37
N ILE A 855 53.20 27.41 11.96
CA ILE A 855 54.25 28.37 11.61
C ILE A 855 53.88 29.17 10.34
N ILE A 856 53.39 28.51 9.29
CA ILE A 856 52.99 29.17 8.04
C ILE A 856 51.80 30.11 8.25
N ASP A 857 50.80 29.70 9.04
CA ASP A 857 49.66 30.54 9.38
C ASP A 857 50.08 31.71 10.29
N GLY A 858 51.06 31.51 11.17
CA GLY A 858 51.67 32.59 11.95
C GLY A 858 52.39 33.63 11.07
N ILE A 859 53.14 33.18 10.08
CA ILE A 859 53.83 34.06 9.11
C ILE A 859 52.80 34.84 8.27
N SER A 860 51.72 34.20 7.85
CA SER A 860 50.66 34.86 7.07
C SER A 860 49.93 35.93 7.88
N ARG A 861 49.65 35.68 9.16
CA ARG A 861 49.01 36.67 10.05
C ARG A 861 49.93 37.85 10.38
N HIS A 862 51.25 37.65 10.45
CA HIS A 862 52.19 38.77 10.58
C HIS A 862 52.29 39.61 9.30
N GLY A 863 52.19 38.99 8.12
CA GLY A 863 52.16 39.72 6.85
C GLY A 863 50.90 40.58 6.64
N GLU A 864 49.76 40.21 7.25
CA GLU A 864 48.53 41.02 7.21
C GLU A 864 48.50 42.13 8.27
N GLY A 865 49.16 41.95 9.41
CA GLY A 865 49.33 42.99 10.44
C GLY A 865 50.13 44.19 9.93
N ASP A 866 51.26 43.93 9.26
CA ASP A 866 52.11 44.99 8.68
C ASP A 866 51.44 45.75 7.52
N LYS A 867 50.49 45.13 6.82
CA LYS A 867 49.69 45.81 5.79
C LYS A 867 48.66 46.77 6.39
N ARG A 868 48.03 46.39 7.50
CA ARG A 868 47.06 47.28 8.18
C ARG A 868 47.73 48.46 8.86
N GLN A 869 48.93 48.27 9.43
CA GLN A 869 49.67 49.37 10.06
C GLN A 869 50.21 50.39 9.04
N ARG A 870 50.47 49.99 7.80
CA ARG A 870 50.84 50.91 6.71
C ARG A 870 49.66 51.65 6.06
N GLU A 871 48.45 51.13 6.19
CA GLU A 871 47.24 51.80 5.67
C GLU A 871 46.66 52.83 6.66
N GLU A 872 46.96 52.71 7.97
CA GLU A 872 46.53 53.70 8.98
C GLU A 872 47.48 54.92 9.11
N ASP A 873 48.77 54.81 8.76
CA ASP A 873 49.74 55.92 8.83
C ASP A 873 49.92 56.72 7.51
N GLY A 874 49.14 56.42 6.47
CA GLY A 874 49.31 56.97 5.10
C GLY A 874 48.29 58.03 4.67
N GLY A 875 47.60 58.68 5.61
CA GLY A 875 46.41 59.49 5.35
C GLY A 875 46.60 61.01 5.40
N ASP A 876 47.72 61.56 4.93
CA ASP A 876 47.84 62.99 4.61
C ASP A 876 49.06 63.21 3.71
N GLU A 877 48.83 63.49 2.42
CA GLU A 877 49.42 64.63 1.70
C GLU A 877 49.16 64.56 0.19
N ASN A 878 48.74 65.71 -0.31
CA ASN A 878 48.51 66.05 -1.71
C ASN A 878 49.81 66.09 -2.53
N SER A 879 49.62 65.96 -3.84
CA SER A 879 50.32 66.64 -4.94
C SER A 879 51.38 65.88 -5.76
N ARG A 880 51.16 65.96 -7.08
CA ARG A 880 52.12 66.03 -8.20
C ARG A 880 53.19 64.94 -8.34
N GLY A 881 53.27 64.36 -9.53
CA GLY A 881 54.56 63.92 -10.06
C GLY A 881 54.49 62.83 -11.12
N GLU A 882 55.14 63.11 -12.24
CA GLU A 882 55.31 62.26 -13.41
C GLU A 882 56.04 60.94 -13.13
N GLY A 883 55.76 59.96 -14.01
CA GLY A 883 56.73 59.07 -14.67
C GLY A 883 57.85 58.39 -13.85
N SER A 884 57.91 57.06 -13.90
CA SER A 884 59.07 56.31 -14.42
C SER A 884 59.02 54.83 -14.02
N SER A 885 59.29 54.00 -15.01
CA SER A 885 59.51 52.56 -14.94
C SER A 885 60.77 52.23 -14.13
N LYS A 886 60.66 51.39 -13.10
CA LYS A 886 61.80 50.61 -12.59
C LYS A 886 61.38 49.18 -12.21
N ARG A 887 61.93 48.24 -12.98
CA ARG A 887 62.13 46.82 -12.66
C ARG A 887 62.64 46.64 -11.23
N LEU A 888 62.01 45.74 -10.46
CA LEU A 888 62.61 45.15 -9.28
C LEU A 888 62.82 43.65 -9.49
N ARG A 889 64.09 43.31 -9.32
CA ARG A 889 64.77 42.02 -9.44
C ARG A 889 64.41 41.20 -8.21
N TRP A 890 63.79 40.03 -8.36
CA TRP A 890 63.67 39.06 -7.27
C TRP A 890 64.94 38.20 -7.24
N GLN A 891 65.73 38.39 -6.18
CA GLN A 891 66.87 37.54 -5.85
C GLN A 891 66.38 36.23 -5.23
N TYR A 892 66.98 35.14 -5.70
CA TYR A 892 66.89 33.80 -5.14
C TYR A 892 67.28 33.77 -3.66
N TYR A 893 66.46 33.14 -2.83
CA TYR A 893 66.91 32.52 -1.59
C TYR A 893 66.73 31.00 -1.72
N HIS A 894 67.86 30.31 -1.55
CA HIS A 894 67.95 28.85 -1.46
C HIS A 894 67.15 28.33 -0.26
N ALA A 895 66.28 27.35 -0.51
CA ALA A 895 65.77 26.46 0.53
C ALA A 895 66.78 25.33 0.76
N PRO A 896 67.06 24.92 2.02
CA PRO A 896 67.88 23.76 2.30
C PRO A 896 67.07 22.48 2.03
N THR A 897 67.77 21.51 1.44
CA THR A 897 67.32 20.12 1.27
C THR A 897 66.95 19.48 2.60
N PHE A 898 65.73 18.95 2.70
CA PHE A 898 65.39 17.68 3.33
C PHE A 898 64.15 17.08 2.67
#